data_AF-A0A1C5Z183-F1
#
_entry.id   AF-A0A1C5Z183-F1
#
_cell.length_a   1.000
_cell.length_b   1.000
_cell.length_c   1.000
_cell.angle_alpha   90.00
_cell.angle_beta   90.00
_cell.angle_gamma   90.00
#
_symmetry.space_group_name_H-M   'P 1'
#
loop_
_entity.id
_entity.type
_entity.pdbx_description
1 polymer ?
#
loop_
_entity_poly.entity_id
_entity_poly.type
_entity_poly.pdbx_seq_one_letter_code
_entity_poly.pdbx_strand_id
1 'polypeptide(L)'
;MILVIAEKPSVAQSIAKVLGATSRKGGYMEGGNYIVSWCFGHLVELADASSYDERYAKWRYDDLPIVPESWMFEVTKDKAQQFKVLSSLMKDKRVTELVCATDAGREGELIFRLVYDKAGCTKPFKRLWISSLEDSAIREGFRHLRDGKEYDRLYEAALSRSKADWIVGINGTRLFTTLYHKKLVVGRVQTPTLAMLVERDGKISTFQKEKYFNVHVGKGDLTADLEKVKTEEEAKRIAAACEKRQAVVSSLRQETKTVNPPKLYDLTTLQREANRYYGFTAQQTLDLVQTLYEKKLLTYPRTDSQFITDDMEDTARQVISIVCRQLPLFSGVSVNPDIARVTDNSKVTDHHAILPTVQLEKQDIFALPQSEQKILNLVGMRLLCATGEKHTYAETQITLSCEGYVFKSKGKTVVQNGWKAIEELFKASLKTKEKDDPMKSLPEVHEGDMLEGVSASVTEHFTTPPKQYTEDTLLSAMETAGNDQFDDDTEKKGLGTPATRAGIIEKLVKSGFAERKGKSLIPTKDGCNLVCVLPEQITSPAMTAEWENTLMEIERGNADADAFLSGIVRMTGDLVKAYPFLSDAEAQRFGTGKEEIGKCPRCGSPVYVGKGNFYCSSKECSFCLWEDNKFFSSKKKKLTKKIAKELLDKGWCRVTGLYTPKKPQLYDAVIRLDDSGGKYVSFKMEFDR
;
A
#
# COMPACT_ATOMS: atom_id res chain seq x y z
N MET A 1 7.82 -43.67 -6.29
CA MET A 1 7.61 -42.38 -6.96
C MET A 1 7.79 -41.26 -5.98
N ILE A 2 8.21 -40.11 -6.48
CA ILE A 2 8.48 -38.89 -5.69
C ILE A 2 7.37 -37.87 -5.96
N LEU A 3 6.72 -37.37 -4.91
CA LEU A 3 5.69 -36.35 -5.05
C LEU A 3 6.28 -34.94 -4.87
N VAL A 4 6.36 -34.17 -5.94
CA VAL A 4 6.80 -32.77 -5.92
C VAL A 4 5.59 -31.87 -5.80
N ILE A 5 5.61 -30.94 -4.83
CA ILE A 5 4.52 -30.00 -4.59
C ILE A 5 5.03 -28.57 -4.77
N ALA A 6 4.57 -27.91 -5.83
CA ALA A 6 4.85 -26.51 -6.10
C ALA A 6 3.80 -25.57 -5.47
N GLU A 7 4.09 -24.26 -5.44
CA GLU A 7 3.15 -23.28 -4.90
C GLU A 7 1.97 -22.97 -5.85
N LYS A 8 2.21 -23.07 -7.16
CA LYS A 8 1.29 -22.65 -8.22
C LYS A 8 1.42 -23.51 -9.48
N PRO A 9 0.36 -23.62 -10.31
CA PRO A 9 0.37 -24.48 -11.49
C PRO A 9 1.50 -24.17 -12.49
N SER A 10 1.86 -22.90 -12.67
CA SER A 10 2.91 -22.50 -13.61
C SER A 10 4.28 -23.05 -13.21
N VAL A 11 4.63 -22.97 -11.92
CA VAL A 11 5.88 -23.53 -11.38
C VAL A 11 5.90 -25.04 -11.52
N ALA A 12 4.80 -25.72 -11.18
CA ALA A 12 4.68 -27.16 -11.37
C ALA A 12 4.90 -27.58 -12.83
N GLN A 13 4.41 -26.80 -13.80
CA GLN A 13 4.62 -27.11 -15.23
C GLN A 13 6.09 -26.99 -15.64
N SER A 14 6.80 -25.95 -15.19
CA SER A 14 8.24 -25.81 -15.46
C SER A 14 9.04 -26.97 -14.86
N ILE A 15 8.75 -27.33 -13.61
CA ILE A 15 9.41 -28.46 -12.94
C ILE A 15 9.07 -29.78 -13.63
N ALA A 16 7.79 -30.03 -13.94
CA ALA A 16 7.35 -31.27 -14.58
C ALA A 16 8.00 -31.49 -15.95
N LYS A 17 8.21 -30.42 -16.72
CA LYS A 17 8.93 -30.46 -18.00
C LYS A 17 10.36 -30.97 -17.81
N VAL A 18 11.09 -30.44 -16.83
CA VAL A 18 12.49 -30.82 -16.55
C VAL A 18 12.60 -32.26 -16.03
N LEU A 19 11.65 -32.68 -15.19
CA LEU A 19 11.60 -34.02 -14.59
C LEU A 19 11.02 -35.10 -15.51
N GLY A 20 10.53 -34.74 -16.70
CA GLY A 20 9.87 -35.69 -17.61
C GLY A 20 8.50 -36.18 -17.15
N ALA A 21 7.84 -35.46 -16.24
CA ALA A 21 6.49 -35.76 -15.77
C ALA A 21 5.43 -35.20 -16.74
N THR A 22 5.29 -35.81 -17.92
CA THR A 22 4.51 -35.23 -19.04
C THR A 22 3.03 -35.64 -19.08
N SER A 23 2.63 -36.72 -18.40
CA SER A 23 1.23 -37.18 -18.41
C SER A 23 0.37 -36.34 -17.47
N ARG A 24 -0.52 -35.51 -18.04
CA ARG A 24 -1.46 -34.67 -17.28
C ARG A 24 -2.61 -35.48 -16.68
N LYS A 25 -2.96 -35.15 -15.44
CA LYS A 25 -4.11 -35.71 -14.68
C LYS A 25 -4.90 -34.56 -14.05
N GLY A 26 -6.00 -34.89 -13.36
CA GLY A 26 -6.80 -33.89 -12.62
C GLY A 26 -6.05 -33.33 -11.42
N GLY A 27 -5.37 -32.19 -11.60
CA GLY A 27 -4.65 -31.47 -10.52
C GLY A 27 -3.19 -31.89 -10.29
N TYR A 28 -2.60 -32.67 -11.20
CA TYR A 28 -1.17 -33.04 -11.16
C TYR A 28 -0.68 -33.57 -12.53
N MET A 29 0.63 -33.79 -12.65
CA MET A 29 1.31 -34.41 -13.79
C MET A 29 2.16 -35.59 -13.31
N GLU A 30 2.33 -36.61 -14.14
CA GLU A 30 3.01 -37.86 -13.77
C GLU A 30 3.97 -38.31 -14.88
N GLY A 31 5.11 -38.88 -14.52
CA GLY A 31 6.11 -39.41 -15.45
C GLY A 31 7.54 -39.27 -14.91
N GLY A 32 8.49 -39.99 -15.49
CA GLY A 32 9.90 -39.91 -15.06
C GLY A 32 10.15 -40.32 -13.60
N ASN A 33 9.31 -41.17 -13.01
CA ASN A 33 9.28 -41.52 -11.57
C ASN A 33 8.80 -40.39 -10.62
N TYR A 34 8.32 -39.28 -11.17
CA TYR A 34 7.78 -38.14 -10.42
C TYR A 34 6.25 -38.00 -10.58
N ILE A 35 5.63 -37.49 -9.54
CA ILE A 35 4.29 -36.89 -9.55
C ILE A 35 4.48 -35.42 -9.21
N VAL A 36 4.13 -34.50 -10.09
CA VAL A 36 4.27 -33.06 -9.86
C VAL A 36 2.89 -32.44 -9.72
N SER A 37 2.60 -31.89 -8.55
CA SER A 37 1.34 -31.22 -8.22
C SER A 37 1.62 -29.82 -7.66
N TRP A 38 0.56 -29.08 -7.31
CA TRP A 38 0.68 -27.68 -6.91
C TRP A 38 -0.38 -27.28 -5.88
N CYS A 39 -0.10 -26.19 -5.17
CA CYS A 39 -1.06 -25.43 -4.40
C CYS A 39 -1.67 -24.29 -5.25
N PHE A 40 -2.50 -23.47 -4.61
CA PHE A 40 -3.01 -22.20 -5.17
C PHE A 40 -2.74 -21.09 -4.14
N GLY A 41 -1.46 -20.91 -3.82
CA GLY A 41 -1.05 -20.29 -2.56
C GLY A 41 -1.55 -21.12 -1.37
N HIS A 42 -1.95 -20.44 -0.28
CA HIS A 42 -2.53 -21.10 0.90
C HIS A 42 -3.80 -21.90 0.56
N LEU A 43 -3.76 -23.22 0.75
CA LEU A 43 -4.93 -24.11 0.74
C LEU A 43 -5.51 -24.33 2.14
N VAL A 44 -4.68 -24.11 3.16
CA VAL A 44 -4.96 -24.32 4.57
C VAL A 44 -4.61 -23.03 5.29
N GLU A 45 -5.50 -22.56 6.16
CA GLU A 45 -5.37 -21.31 6.91
C GLU A 45 -5.68 -21.56 8.39
N LEU A 46 -5.32 -20.60 9.26
CA LEU A 46 -5.76 -20.62 10.66
C LEU A 46 -7.28 -20.53 10.73
N ALA A 47 -7.90 -21.31 11.60
CA ALA A 47 -9.35 -21.31 11.78
C ALA A 47 -9.86 -19.96 12.30
N ASP A 48 -11.13 -19.64 12.03
CA ASP A 48 -11.80 -18.49 12.65
C ASP A 48 -11.95 -18.72 14.16
N ALA A 49 -12.07 -17.65 14.94
CA ALA A 49 -12.37 -17.74 16.37
C ALA A 49 -13.62 -18.59 16.64
N SER A 50 -14.67 -18.50 15.83
CA SER A 50 -15.89 -19.32 16.02
C SER A 50 -15.68 -20.83 15.87
N SER A 51 -14.58 -21.25 15.25
CA SER A 51 -14.25 -22.68 15.12
C SER A 51 -13.67 -23.26 16.41
N TYR A 52 -13.12 -22.42 17.28
CA TYR A 52 -12.60 -22.84 18.59
C TYR A 52 -13.72 -22.96 19.62
N ASP A 53 -14.69 -22.06 19.59
CA ASP A 53 -15.88 -22.06 20.45
C ASP A 53 -17.02 -21.28 19.77
N GLU A 54 -18.22 -21.86 19.72
CA GLU A 54 -19.40 -21.24 19.12
C GLU A 54 -19.75 -19.88 19.76
N ARG A 55 -19.42 -19.68 21.05
CA ARG A 55 -19.65 -18.39 21.72
C ARG A 55 -18.96 -17.23 21.02
N TYR A 56 -17.81 -17.47 20.40
CA TYR A 56 -17.02 -16.47 19.69
C TYR A 56 -17.63 -16.05 18.35
N ALA A 57 -18.74 -16.67 17.90
CA ALA A 57 -19.49 -16.20 16.75
C ALA A 57 -20.13 -14.82 17.01
N LYS A 58 -20.50 -14.52 18.26
CA LYS A 58 -20.98 -13.20 18.67
C LYS A 58 -19.85 -12.44 19.36
N TRP A 59 -19.58 -11.22 18.93
CA TRP A 59 -18.49 -10.42 19.48
C TRP A 59 -18.93 -9.78 20.80
N ARG A 60 -18.24 -10.11 21.89
CA ARG A 60 -18.47 -9.59 23.24
C ARG A 60 -17.13 -9.21 23.86
N TYR A 61 -17.15 -8.19 24.73
CA TYR A 61 -15.97 -7.77 25.45
C TYR A 61 -15.45 -8.87 26.40
N ASP A 62 -16.37 -9.53 27.12
CA ASP A 62 -16.06 -10.55 28.13
C ASP A 62 -15.35 -11.81 27.57
N ASP A 63 -15.38 -11.99 26.26
CA ASP A 63 -14.70 -13.10 25.57
C ASP A 63 -13.24 -12.76 25.19
N LEU A 64 -12.79 -11.52 25.43
CA LEU A 64 -11.47 -11.04 25.02
C LEU A 64 -10.44 -11.08 26.16
N PRO A 65 -9.15 -11.38 25.87
CA PRO A 65 -8.64 -11.80 24.57
C PRO A 65 -8.92 -13.28 24.28
N ILE A 66 -9.21 -13.59 23.01
CA ILE A 66 -9.29 -14.95 22.48
C ILE A 66 -7.87 -15.42 22.16
N VAL A 67 -7.40 -16.41 22.91
CA VAL A 67 -6.09 -17.05 22.71
C VAL A 67 -6.32 -18.56 22.66
N PRO A 68 -6.14 -19.22 21.50
CA PRO A 68 -6.30 -20.66 21.40
C PRO A 68 -5.26 -21.42 22.23
N GLU A 69 -5.69 -22.38 23.05
CA GLU A 69 -4.79 -23.34 23.70
C GLU A 69 -4.15 -24.29 22.68
N SER A 70 -4.93 -24.69 21.67
CA SER A 70 -4.48 -25.52 20.55
C SER A 70 -4.94 -24.90 19.25
N TRP A 71 -4.00 -24.65 18.34
CA TRP A 71 -4.28 -24.00 17.06
C TRP A 71 -5.00 -24.93 16.08
N MET A 72 -6.10 -24.45 15.51
CA MET A 72 -6.87 -25.17 14.51
C MET A 72 -6.57 -24.61 13.12
N PHE A 73 -6.53 -25.51 12.14
CA PHE A 73 -6.28 -25.18 10.74
C PHE A 73 -7.40 -25.72 9.86
N GLU A 74 -7.89 -24.90 8.94
CA GLU A 74 -9.02 -25.21 8.07
C GLU A 74 -8.63 -25.16 6.60
N VAL A 75 -9.25 -26.03 5.80
CA VAL A 75 -9.09 -26.00 4.34
C VAL A 75 -10.03 -24.94 3.78
N THR A 76 -9.50 -24.03 2.97
CA THR A 76 -10.31 -22.99 2.34
C THR A 76 -11.35 -23.59 1.40
N LYS A 77 -12.60 -23.12 1.50
CA LYS A 77 -13.76 -23.76 0.85
C LYS A 77 -13.62 -23.81 -0.68
N ASP A 78 -13.09 -22.74 -1.27
CA ASP A 78 -12.87 -22.59 -2.71
C ASP A 78 -11.71 -23.47 -3.24
N LYS A 79 -10.81 -23.93 -2.37
CA LYS A 79 -9.63 -24.72 -2.77
C LYS A 79 -9.66 -26.16 -2.25
N ALA A 80 -10.76 -26.58 -1.63
CA ALA A 80 -10.95 -27.91 -1.06
C ALA A 80 -10.71 -29.05 -2.05
N GLN A 81 -11.03 -28.85 -3.34
CA GLN A 81 -10.80 -29.87 -4.37
C GLN A 81 -9.30 -30.14 -4.58
N GLN A 82 -8.47 -29.10 -4.64
CA GLN A 82 -7.03 -29.28 -4.82
C GLN A 82 -6.38 -29.89 -3.59
N PHE A 83 -6.83 -29.50 -2.38
CA PHE A 83 -6.38 -30.14 -1.15
C PHE A 83 -6.69 -31.64 -1.13
N LYS A 84 -7.89 -32.05 -1.57
CA LYS A 84 -8.26 -33.48 -1.69
C LYS A 84 -7.33 -34.23 -2.64
N VAL A 85 -6.94 -33.63 -3.77
CA VAL A 85 -5.97 -34.21 -4.70
C VAL A 85 -4.63 -34.43 -4.00
N LEU A 86 -4.07 -33.39 -3.37
CA LEU A 86 -2.79 -33.49 -2.66
C LEU A 86 -2.84 -34.52 -1.52
N SER A 87 -3.89 -34.51 -0.69
CA SER A 87 -4.03 -35.48 0.40
C SER A 87 -4.11 -36.92 -0.12
N SER A 88 -4.80 -37.15 -1.24
CA SER A 88 -4.85 -38.47 -1.90
C SER A 88 -3.47 -38.90 -2.39
N LEU A 89 -2.74 -38.01 -3.08
CA LEU A 89 -1.38 -38.29 -3.57
C LEU A 89 -0.40 -38.56 -2.42
N MET A 90 -0.49 -37.82 -1.32
CA MET A 90 0.31 -38.05 -0.11
C MET A 90 0.04 -39.42 0.52
N LYS A 91 -1.19 -39.94 0.41
CA LYS A 91 -1.59 -41.26 0.92
C LYS A 91 -1.35 -42.40 -0.07
N ASP A 92 -1.06 -42.10 -1.34
CA ASP A 92 -0.77 -43.10 -2.36
C ASP A 92 0.45 -43.95 -1.97
N LYS A 93 0.30 -45.28 -1.97
CA LYS A 93 1.37 -46.22 -1.60
C LYS A 93 2.57 -46.18 -2.55
N ARG A 94 2.40 -45.70 -3.79
CA ARG A 94 3.48 -45.54 -4.78
C ARG A 94 4.41 -44.38 -4.42
N VAL A 95 3.92 -43.41 -3.64
CA VAL A 95 4.70 -42.25 -3.19
C VAL A 95 5.50 -42.64 -1.95
N THR A 96 6.83 -42.59 -2.04
CA THR A 96 7.73 -42.96 -0.93
C THR A 96 8.32 -41.74 -0.23
N GLU A 97 8.41 -40.62 -0.94
CA GLU A 97 8.97 -39.36 -0.46
C GLU A 97 8.34 -38.16 -1.20
N LEU A 98 8.48 -36.98 -0.61
CA LEU A 98 7.99 -35.72 -1.18
C LEU A 98 9.14 -34.74 -1.45
N VAL A 99 8.90 -33.76 -2.32
CA VAL A 99 9.74 -32.58 -2.49
C VAL A 99 8.87 -31.33 -2.31
N CYS A 100 9.22 -30.51 -1.32
CA CYS A 100 8.71 -29.15 -1.17
C CYS A 100 9.38 -28.27 -2.24
N ALA A 101 8.60 -27.85 -3.23
CA ALA A 101 9.02 -27.03 -4.35
C ALA A 101 8.22 -25.72 -4.46
N THR A 102 7.73 -25.23 -3.32
CA THR A 102 7.14 -23.89 -3.19
C THR A 102 8.22 -22.82 -3.22
N ASP A 103 7.84 -21.53 -3.33
CA ASP A 103 8.79 -20.43 -3.46
C ASP A 103 9.80 -20.42 -2.28
N ALA A 104 11.06 -20.02 -2.53
CA ALA A 104 12.19 -20.21 -1.63
C ALA A 104 12.25 -19.21 -0.46
N GLY A 105 11.21 -19.15 0.35
CA GLY A 105 11.15 -18.29 1.55
C GLY A 105 10.07 -18.72 2.56
N ARG A 106 9.87 -17.88 3.59
CA ARG A 106 8.98 -18.17 4.74
C ARG A 106 7.56 -18.58 4.33
N GLU A 107 6.95 -17.81 3.42
CA GLU A 107 5.59 -18.10 2.95
C GLU A 107 5.51 -19.42 2.20
N GLY A 108 6.45 -19.69 1.29
CA GLY A 108 6.47 -20.93 0.53
C GLY A 108 6.61 -22.16 1.43
N GLU A 109 7.49 -22.10 2.43
CA GLU A 109 7.65 -23.19 3.41
C GLU A 109 6.35 -23.40 4.21
N LEU A 110 5.73 -22.32 4.69
CA LEU A 110 4.45 -22.38 5.43
C LEU A 110 3.33 -23.03 4.59
N ILE A 111 3.19 -22.63 3.31
CA ILE A 111 2.16 -23.18 2.40
C ILE A 111 2.29 -24.70 2.29
N PHE A 112 3.49 -25.21 2.07
CA PHE A 112 3.72 -26.66 1.96
C PHE A 112 3.43 -27.38 3.27
N ARG A 113 3.98 -26.89 4.38
CA ARG A 113 3.89 -27.52 5.70
C ARG A 113 2.45 -27.60 6.20
N LEU A 114 1.67 -26.53 6.06
CA LEU A 114 0.25 -26.55 6.47
C LEU A 114 -0.55 -27.60 5.70
N VAL A 115 -0.29 -27.79 4.41
CA VAL A 115 -0.94 -28.83 3.61
C VAL A 115 -0.47 -30.22 4.02
N TYR A 116 0.83 -30.40 4.21
CA TYR A 116 1.46 -31.65 4.65
C TYR A 116 0.90 -32.11 6.00
N ASP A 117 0.87 -31.21 6.98
CA ASP A 117 0.37 -31.46 8.33
C ASP A 117 -1.14 -31.72 8.32
N LYS A 118 -1.92 -30.89 7.62
CA LYS A 118 -3.38 -31.06 7.52
C LYS A 118 -3.79 -32.36 6.80
N ALA A 119 -2.97 -32.84 5.87
CA ALA A 119 -3.17 -34.11 5.20
C ALA A 119 -2.82 -35.33 6.08
N GLY A 120 -2.13 -35.12 7.22
CA GLY A 120 -1.62 -36.16 8.10
C GLY A 120 -0.49 -36.96 7.45
N CYS A 121 0.30 -36.33 6.57
CA CYS A 121 1.40 -37.03 5.90
C CYS A 121 2.58 -37.21 6.87
N THR A 122 3.21 -38.38 6.84
CA THR A 122 4.38 -38.72 7.68
C THR A 122 5.58 -39.17 6.86
N LYS A 123 5.47 -39.10 5.53
CA LYS A 123 6.52 -39.52 4.60
C LYS A 123 7.65 -38.48 4.59
N PRO A 124 8.92 -38.90 4.49
CA PRO A 124 10.02 -37.96 4.45
C PRO A 124 9.88 -37.02 3.24
N PHE A 125 10.36 -35.80 3.40
CA PHE A 125 10.40 -34.85 2.30
C PHE A 125 11.73 -34.08 2.25
N LYS A 126 12.08 -33.64 1.05
CA LYS A 126 13.23 -32.78 0.77
C LYS A 126 12.78 -31.40 0.32
N ARG A 127 13.65 -30.41 0.43
CA ARG A 127 13.39 -29.03 0.01
C ARG A 127 14.18 -28.69 -1.26
N LEU A 128 13.47 -28.25 -2.29
CA LEU A 128 14.05 -27.62 -3.48
C LEU A 128 14.17 -26.11 -3.20
N TRP A 129 15.39 -25.57 -3.17
CA TRP A 129 15.63 -24.15 -2.87
C TRP A 129 16.25 -23.45 -4.09
N ILE A 130 15.39 -22.88 -4.94
CA ILE A 130 15.79 -22.19 -6.17
C ILE A 130 15.06 -20.86 -6.31
N SER A 131 15.75 -19.84 -6.83
CA SER A 131 15.20 -18.51 -7.12
C SER A 131 15.02 -18.25 -8.63
N SER A 132 15.42 -19.21 -9.46
CA SER A 132 15.30 -19.22 -10.92
C SER A 132 14.51 -20.44 -11.38
N LEU A 133 13.64 -20.26 -12.37
CA LEU A 133 12.86 -21.33 -13.01
C LEU A 133 13.45 -21.76 -14.36
N GLU A 134 14.68 -21.35 -14.67
CA GLU A 134 15.39 -21.83 -15.85
C GLU A 134 15.61 -23.34 -15.78
N ASP A 135 15.56 -24.00 -16.94
CA ASP A 135 15.69 -25.46 -17.02
C ASP A 135 17.02 -25.95 -16.37
N SER A 136 18.10 -25.16 -16.45
CA SER A 136 19.40 -25.44 -15.80
C SER A 136 19.33 -25.34 -14.28
N ALA A 137 18.76 -24.25 -13.75
CA ALA A 137 18.60 -24.00 -12.33
C ALA A 137 17.72 -25.08 -11.66
N ILE A 138 16.61 -25.48 -12.32
CA ILE A 138 15.76 -26.57 -11.83
C ILE A 138 16.55 -27.89 -11.78
N ARG A 139 17.26 -28.27 -12.85
CA ARG A 139 18.08 -29.50 -12.85
C ARG A 139 19.11 -29.48 -11.72
N GLU A 140 19.78 -28.34 -11.52
CA GLU A 140 20.79 -28.20 -10.48
C GLU A 140 20.19 -28.27 -9.08
N GLY A 141 19.06 -27.60 -8.84
CA GLY A 141 18.35 -27.65 -7.57
C GLY A 141 17.91 -29.07 -7.20
N PHE A 142 17.47 -29.87 -8.18
CA PHE A 142 17.13 -31.28 -7.95
C PHE A 142 18.35 -32.17 -7.66
N ARG A 143 19.55 -31.80 -8.10
CA ARG A 143 20.81 -32.48 -7.71
C ARG A 143 21.22 -32.15 -6.27
N HIS A 144 20.80 -31.00 -5.75
CA HIS A 144 21.20 -30.47 -4.45
C HIS A 144 20.01 -30.27 -3.49
N LEU A 145 19.04 -31.19 -3.54
CA LEU A 145 17.90 -31.18 -2.62
C LEU A 145 18.37 -31.27 -1.17
N ARG A 146 17.85 -30.38 -0.33
CA ARG A 146 18.19 -30.30 1.10
C ARG A 146 17.18 -31.07 1.95
N ASP A 147 17.58 -31.47 3.14
CA ASP A 147 16.65 -32.12 4.05
C ASP A 147 15.55 -31.15 4.51
N GLY A 148 14.30 -31.61 4.60
CA GLY A 148 13.20 -30.78 5.08
C GLY A 148 13.44 -30.21 6.48
N LYS A 149 14.17 -30.94 7.33
CA LYS A 149 14.50 -30.52 8.71
C LYS A 149 15.40 -29.29 8.78
N GLU A 150 16.19 -29.03 7.74
CA GLU A 150 17.03 -27.82 7.65
C GLU A 150 16.18 -26.54 7.63
N TYR A 151 14.88 -26.65 7.34
CA TYR A 151 13.92 -25.55 7.22
C TYR A 151 12.87 -25.52 8.34
N ASP A 152 13.04 -26.32 9.40
CA ASP A 152 12.09 -26.34 10.52
C ASP A 152 11.98 -24.96 11.20
N ARG A 153 13.10 -24.25 11.37
CA ARG A 153 13.13 -22.89 11.95
C ARG A 153 12.48 -21.84 11.03
N LEU A 154 12.64 -22.00 9.71
CA LEU A 154 11.99 -21.14 8.72
C LEU A 154 10.46 -21.31 8.80
N TYR A 155 9.99 -22.55 8.90
CA TYR A 155 8.57 -22.87 9.12
C TYR A 155 8.07 -22.29 10.43
N GLU A 156 8.81 -22.47 11.52
CA GLU A 156 8.45 -21.97 12.85
C GLU A 156 8.32 -20.44 12.88
N ALA A 157 9.27 -19.72 12.28
CA ALA A 157 9.17 -18.27 12.12
C ALA A 157 7.94 -17.87 11.29
N ALA A 158 7.70 -18.53 10.16
CA ALA A 158 6.56 -18.23 9.31
C ALA A 158 5.21 -18.46 10.02
N LEU A 159 5.09 -19.57 10.75
CA LEU A 159 3.89 -19.92 11.52
C LEU A 159 3.69 -18.97 12.70
N SER A 160 4.76 -18.60 13.41
CA SER A 160 4.71 -17.66 14.53
C SER A 160 4.21 -16.29 14.10
N ARG A 161 4.64 -15.80 12.93
CA ARG A 161 4.11 -14.57 12.32
C ARG A 161 2.60 -14.68 12.05
N SER A 162 2.14 -15.77 11.43
CA SER A 162 0.70 -15.97 11.15
C SER A 162 -0.14 -16.01 12.43
N LYS A 163 0.34 -16.70 13.48
CA LYS A 163 -0.30 -16.75 14.79
C LYS A 163 -0.34 -15.38 15.48
N ALA A 164 0.77 -14.65 15.45
CA ALA A 164 0.86 -13.31 16.05
C ALA A 164 -0.07 -12.31 15.35
N ASP A 165 -0.10 -12.31 14.02
CA ASP A 165 -1.01 -11.47 13.23
C ASP A 165 -2.49 -11.85 13.49
N TRP A 166 -2.80 -13.14 13.69
CA TRP A 166 -4.14 -13.59 14.09
C TRP A 166 -4.53 -13.07 15.48
N ILE A 167 -3.65 -13.22 16.48
CA ILE A 167 -3.91 -12.79 17.87
C ILE A 167 -4.20 -11.29 17.89
N VAL A 168 -3.32 -10.45 17.34
CA VAL A 168 -3.49 -9.00 17.37
C VAL A 168 -4.66 -8.56 16.49
N GLY A 169 -4.78 -9.13 15.29
CA GLY A 169 -5.82 -8.75 14.33
C GLY A 169 -7.23 -9.06 14.82
N ILE A 170 -7.46 -10.29 15.32
CA ILE A 170 -8.77 -10.72 15.83
C ILE A 170 -9.14 -9.97 17.10
N ASN A 171 -8.24 -9.93 18.09
CA ASN A 171 -8.55 -9.32 19.38
C ASN A 171 -8.67 -7.80 19.28
N GLY A 172 -7.73 -7.12 18.62
CA GLY A 172 -7.79 -5.67 18.43
C GLY A 172 -9.04 -5.26 17.64
N THR A 173 -9.32 -5.93 16.52
CA THR A 173 -10.52 -5.61 15.73
C THR A 173 -11.81 -5.83 16.52
N ARG A 174 -11.94 -6.94 17.25
CA ARG A 174 -13.13 -7.24 18.06
C ARG A 174 -13.28 -6.29 19.24
N LEU A 175 -12.20 -5.95 19.94
CA LEU A 175 -12.19 -5.01 21.06
C LEU A 175 -12.75 -3.64 20.63
N PHE A 176 -12.09 -2.98 19.68
CA PHE A 176 -12.47 -1.63 19.26
C PHE A 176 -13.82 -1.62 18.53
N THR A 177 -14.14 -2.68 17.76
CA THR A 177 -15.46 -2.76 17.12
C THR A 177 -16.60 -2.89 18.14
N THR A 178 -16.38 -3.66 19.20
CA THR A 178 -17.39 -3.88 20.25
C THR A 178 -17.60 -2.61 21.08
N LEU A 179 -16.52 -1.94 21.47
CA LEU A 179 -16.56 -0.71 22.27
C LEU A 179 -17.22 0.47 21.53
N TYR A 180 -16.90 0.67 20.26
CA TYR A 180 -17.40 1.83 19.49
C TYR A 180 -18.62 1.52 18.61
N HIS A 181 -19.16 0.29 18.67
CA HIS A 181 -20.30 -0.17 17.86
C HIS A 181 -20.17 0.13 16.35
N LYS A 182 -18.94 0.13 15.85
CA LYS A 182 -18.60 0.39 14.44
C LYS A 182 -17.47 -0.54 14.05
N LYS A 183 -17.46 -1.05 12.83
CA LYS A 183 -16.38 -1.93 12.35
C LYS A 183 -15.06 -1.14 12.30
N LEU A 184 -14.18 -1.40 13.27
CA LEU A 184 -12.86 -0.79 13.40
C LEU A 184 -11.80 -1.88 13.24
N VAL A 185 -11.19 -1.94 12.05
CA VAL A 185 -10.22 -2.99 11.73
C VAL A 185 -8.85 -2.56 12.23
N VAL A 186 -8.25 -3.38 13.09
CA VAL A 186 -6.92 -3.15 13.68
C VAL A 186 -5.96 -4.21 13.17
N GLY A 187 -4.73 -3.82 12.87
CA GLY A 187 -3.72 -4.78 12.45
C GLY A 187 -2.34 -4.16 12.35
N ARG A 188 -1.32 -4.99 12.62
CA ARG A 188 0.08 -4.59 12.75
C ARG A 188 0.61 -3.72 11.61
N VAL A 189 0.21 -3.98 10.36
CA VAL A 189 0.71 -3.19 9.21
C VAL A 189 -0.27 -2.09 8.79
N GLN A 190 -1.57 -2.39 8.73
CA GLN A 190 -2.57 -1.41 8.27
C GLN A 190 -2.71 -0.21 9.22
N THR A 191 -2.58 -0.44 10.53
CA THR A 191 -2.78 0.60 11.54
C THR A 191 -1.65 1.63 11.53
N PRO A 192 -0.35 1.24 11.56
CA PRO A 192 0.74 2.20 11.37
C PRO A 192 0.72 2.90 10.01
N THR A 193 0.31 2.20 8.95
CA THR A 193 0.14 2.83 7.63
C THR A 193 -0.89 3.96 7.67
N LEU A 194 -2.02 3.76 8.36
CA LEU A 194 -3.02 4.80 8.59
C LEU A 194 -2.47 5.92 9.49
N ALA A 195 -1.72 5.58 10.53
CA ALA A 195 -1.10 6.55 11.43
C ALA A 195 -0.15 7.49 10.67
N MET A 196 0.64 6.98 9.72
CA MET A 196 1.49 7.80 8.86
C MET A 196 0.68 8.83 8.05
N LEU A 197 -0.49 8.44 7.52
CA LEU A 197 -1.39 9.36 6.82
C LEU A 197 -1.91 10.46 7.76
N VAL A 198 -2.35 10.08 8.96
CA VAL A 198 -2.87 11.00 9.99
C VAL A 198 -1.79 11.96 10.48
N GLU A 199 -0.58 11.48 10.75
CA GLU A 199 0.55 12.31 11.16
C GLU A 199 0.93 13.31 10.06
N ARG A 200 0.96 12.87 8.79
CA ARG A 200 1.20 13.76 7.65
C ARG A 200 0.14 14.84 7.54
N ASP A 201 -1.13 14.48 7.71
CA ASP A 201 -2.24 15.44 7.71
C ASP A 201 -2.15 16.44 8.88
N GLY A 202 -1.77 15.97 10.06
CA GLY A 202 -1.46 16.81 11.22
C GLY A 202 -0.34 17.82 10.94
N LYS A 203 0.79 17.36 10.36
CA LYS A 203 1.90 18.23 9.96
C LYS A 203 1.51 19.27 8.92
N ILE A 204 0.54 18.99 8.07
CA ILE A 204 0.04 19.93 7.05
C ILE A 204 -0.93 20.94 7.67
N SER A 205 -1.90 20.46 8.45
CA SER A 205 -2.97 21.28 9.03
C SER A 205 -2.48 22.24 10.10
N THR A 206 -1.41 21.89 10.81
CA THR A 206 -0.78 22.72 11.86
C THR A 206 0.43 23.51 11.36
N PHE A 207 0.78 23.41 10.08
CA PHE A 207 1.95 24.08 9.51
C PHE A 207 1.82 25.60 9.57
N GLN A 208 2.83 26.26 10.14
CA GLN A 208 2.94 27.71 10.13
C GLN A 208 3.91 28.15 9.05
N LYS A 209 3.39 28.96 8.11
CA LYS A 209 4.12 29.46 6.97
C LYS A 209 5.08 30.56 7.42
N GLU A 210 6.37 30.34 7.22
CA GLU A 210 7.43 31.29 7.56
C GLU A 210 7.90 32.01 6.29
N LYS A 211 8.04 33.33 6.40
CA LYS A 211 8.54 34.18 5.31
C LYS A 211 10.08 34.17 5.33
N TYR A 212 10.69 34.11 4.15
CA TYR A 212 12.11 34.34 3.96
C TYR A 212 12.36 35.04 2.63
N PHE A 213 13.57 35.58 2.46
CA PHE A 213 13.95 36.35 1.29
C PHE A 213 15.22 35.78 0.69
N ASN A 214 15.31 35.80 -0.64
CA ASN A 214 16.55 35.54 -1.35
C ASN A 214 17.02 36.86 -1.97
N VAL A 215 18.32 37.14 -1.83
CA VAL A 215 18.95 38.29 -2.47
C VAL A 215 19.74 37.78 -3.67
N HIS A 216 19.47 38.35 -4.84
CA HIS A 216 20.10 38.01 -6.10
C HIS A 216 21.08 39.10 -6.49
N VAL A 217 22.30 38.73 -6.87
CA VAL A 217 23.29 39.64 -7.44
C VAL A 217 23.82 39.06 -8.73
N GLY A 218 23.90 39.88 -9.78
CA GLY A 218 24.32 39.40 -11.08
C GLY A 218 24.53 40.47 -12.15
N LYS A 219 25.06 40.03 -13.29
CA LYS A 219 25.23 40.83 -14.51
C LYS A 219 25.13 39.91 -15.73
N GLY A 220 24.37 40.31 -16.74
CA GLY A 220 24.11 39.47 -17.92
C GLY A 220 23.45 38.15 -17.52
N ASP A 221 24.00 37.03 -17.99
CA ASP A 221 23.46 35.69 -17.72
C ASP A 221 23.94 35.07 -16.39
N LEU A 222 24.86 35.74 -15.68
CA LEU A 222 25.34 35.29 -14.38
C LEU A 222 24.53 35.94 -13.25
N THR A 223 23.79 35.12 -12.52
CA THR A 223 23.10 35.51 -11.27
C THR A 223 23.43 34.52 -10.17
N ALA A 224 23.81 35.04 -9.01
CA ALA A 224 24.14 34.29 -7.81
C ALA A 224 23.26 34.74 -6.63
N ASP A 225 22.98 33.81 -5.73
CA ASP A 225 21.95 33.95 -4.72
C ASP A 225 22.52 33.88 -3.31
N LEU A 226 22.03 34.75 -2.43
CA LEU A 226 22.09 34.61 -0.98
C LEU A 226 20.69 34.21 -0.50
N GLU A 227 20.54 32.92 -0.18
CA GLU A 227 19.23 32.35 0.14
C GLU A 227 18.88 32.43 1.64
N LYS A 228 17.57 32.38 1.93
CA LYS A 228 17.02 32.21 3.29
C LYS A 228 17.36 33.34 4.28
N VAL A 229 17.41 34.59 3.80
CA VAL A 229 17.46 35.78 4.66
C VAL A 229 16.13 35.93 5.40
N LYS A 230 16.19 36.12 6.72
CA LYS A 230 14.99 36.03 7.60
C LYS A 230 14.06 37.24 7.53
N THR A 231 14.58 38.44 7.26
CA THR A 231 13.81 39.68 7.30
C THR A 231 13.93 40.48 6.01
N GLU A 232 12.89 41.25 5.72
CA GLU A 232 12.82 42.07 4.50
C GLU A 232 13.80 43.22 4.55
N GLU A 233 13.93 43.84 5.73
CA GLU A 233 14.84 44.95 5.99
C GLU A 233 16.29 44.53 5.75
N GLU A 234 16.65 43.33 6.20
CA GLU A 234 18.00 42.81 5.97
C GLU A 234 18.22 42.53 4.49
N ALA A 235 17.29 41.83 3.83
CA ALA A 235 17.42 41.53 2.41
C ALA A 235 17.54 42.80 1.55
N LYS A 236 16.75 43.84 1.85
CA LYS A 236 16.82 45.15 1.18
C LYS A 236 18.13 45.88 1.48
N ARG A 237 18.63 45.82 2.73
CA ARG A 237 19.92 46.41 3.11
C ARG A 237 21.07 45.76 2.33
N ILE A 238 21.08 44.43 2.22
CA ILE A 238 22.08 43.68 1.45
C ILE A 238 22.00 44.05 -0.04
N ALA A 239 20.79 44.05 -0.62
CA ALA A 239 20.59 44.40 -2.02
C ALA A 239 21.04 45.84 -2.32
N ALA A 240 20.67 46.81 -1.48
CA ALA A 240 21.06 48.21 -1.65
C ALA A 240 22.57 48.42 -1.48
N ALA A 241 23.24 47.65 -0.62
CA ALA A 241 24.69 47.67 -0.51
C ALA A 241 25.34 47.22 -1.82
N CYS A 242 24.83 46.15 -2.45
CA CYS A 242 25.41 45.54 -3.64
C CYS A 242 25.02 46.22 -4.97
N GLU A 243 23.91 46.97 -5.01
CA GLU A 243 23.38 47.58 -6.24
C GLU A 243 24.40 48.52 -6.91
N LYS A 244 24.64 48.29 -8.20
CA LYS A 244 25.61 49.02 -9.05
C LYS A 244 27.06 48.98 -8.53
N ARG A 245 27.37 48.09 -7.58
CA ARG A 245 28.74 47.87 -7.10
C ARG A 245 29.48 46.86 -7.98
N GLN A 246 30.74 46.64 -7.63
CA GLN A 246 31.57 45.63 -8.24
C GLN A 246 31.44 44.33 -7.45
N ALA A 247 31.08 43.24 -8.12
CA ALA A 247 31.19 41.90 -7.57
C ALA A 247 32.42 41.19 -8.13
N VAL A 248 33.05 40.33 -7.34
CA VAL A 248 34.22 39.54 -7.75
C VAL A 248 33.87 38.07 -7.72
N VAL A 249 34.26 37.32 -8.74
CA VAL A 249 34.23 35.84 -8.71
C VAL A 249 35.30 35.38 -7.72
N SER A 250 34.91 35.13 -6.48
CA SER A 250 35.82 34.78 -5.38
C SER A 250 36.16 33.29 -5.31
N SER A 251 35.38 32.44 -5.97
CA SER A 251 35.70 31.02 -6.14
C SER A 251 34.94 30.46 -7.34
N LEU A 252 35.65 29.67 -8.14
CA LEU A 252 35.09 28.85 -9.21
C LEU A 252 35.47 27.39 -8.94
N ARG A 253 34.48 26.52 -8.73
CA ARG A 253 34.71 25.09 -8.57
C ARG A 253 33.94 24.33 -9.63
N GLN A 254 34.66 23.56 -10.43
CA GLN A 254 34.07 22.65 -11.40
C GLN A 254 34.40 21.22 -11.02
N GLU A 255 33.37 20.38 -10.91
CA GLU A 255 33.52 18.96 -10.59
C GLU A 255 32.76 18.11 -11.59
N THR A 256 33.42 17.07 -12.10
CA THR A 256 32.72 16.03 -12.85
C THR A 256 31.98 15.13 -11.89
N LYS A 257 30.65 15.07 -12.01
CA LYS A 257 29.78 14.20 -11.21
C LYS A 257 29.16 13.14 -12.07
N THR A 258 29.02 11.95 -11.50
CA THR A 258 28.45 10.79 -12.18
C THR A 258 27.23 10.28 -11.43
N VAL A 259 26.15 10.02 -12.17
CA VAL A 259 24.94 9.38 -11.68
C VAL A 259 24.86 7.98 -12.25
N ASN A 260 24.96 7.02 -11.34
CA ASN A 260 24.80 5.60 -11.62
C ASN A 260 23.39 5.32 -12.17
N PRO A 261 23.25 4.44 -13.19
CA PRO A 261 21.97 3.95 -13.64
C PRO A 261 21.10 3.39 -12.52
N PRO A 262 19.76 3.46 -12.63
CA PRO A 262 18.87 2.85 -11.66
C PRO A 262 19.07 1.33 -11.62
N LYS A 263 18.63 0.67 -10.55
CA LYS A 263 18.55 -0.80 -10.50
C LYS A 263 17.30 -1.30 -11.24
N LEU A 264 17.17 -2.61 -11.45
CA LEU A 264 15.96 -3.19 -12.04
C LEU A 264 14.74 -3.00 -11.12
N TYR A 265 13.55 -3.27 -11.63
CA TYR A 265 12.34 -3.18 -10.82
C TYR A 265 12.18 -4.38 -9.90
N ASP A 266 12.06 -4.10 -8.61
CA ASP A 266 11.18 -4.84 -7.72
C ASP A 266 9.72 -4.36 -7.89
N LEU A 267 8.76 -5.02 -7.22
CA LEU A 267 7.35 -4.65 -7.29
C LEU A 267 7.05 -3.24 -6.76
N THR A 268 7.65 -2.86 -5.63
CA THR A 268 7.35 -1.59 -4.96
C THR A 268 7.85 -0.41 -5.81
N THR A 269 9.07 -0.50 -6.33
CA THR A 269 9.65 0.49 -7.22
C THR A 269 8.83 0.63 -8.51
N LEU A 270 8.33 -0.47 -9.07
CA LEU A 270 7.43 -0.44 -10.23
C LEU A 270 6.09 0.22 -9.90
N GLN A 271 5.46 -0.10 -8.76
CA GLN A 271 4.22 0.52 -8.29
C GLN A 271 4.37 2.03 -8.11
N ARG A 272 5.49 2.46 -7.53
CA ARG A 272 5.82 3.87 -7.31
C ARG A 272 5.93 4.64 -8.62
N GLU A 273 6.67 4.12 -9.60
CA GLU A 273 6.82 4.81 -10.88
C GLU A 273 5.55 4.72 -11.76
N ALA A 274 4.82 3.62 -11.73
CA ALA A 274 3.52 3.52 -12.38
C ALA A 274 2.51 4.53 -11.80
N ASN A 275 2.54 4.76 -10.48
CA ASN A 275 1.75 5.83 -9.85
C ASN A 275 2.20 7.22 -10.31
N ARG A 276 3.52 7.48 -10.34
CA ARG A 276 4.08 8.77 -10.75
C ARG A 276 3.70 9.12 -12.20
N TYR A 277 3.99 8.21 -13.13
CA TYR A 277 3.82 8.43 -14.57
C TYR A 277 2.38 8.25 -15.05
N TYR A 278 1.64 7.29 -14.52
CA TYR A 278 0.30 6.93 -15.03
C TYR A 278 -0.84 7.16 -14.05
N GLY A 279 -0.56 7.45 -12.77
CA GLY A 279 -1.59 7.57 -11.74
C GLY A 279 -2.24 6.24 -11.35
N PHE A 280 -1.65 5.10 -11.73
CA PHE A 280 -2.14 3.79 -11.32
C PHE A 280 -1.98 3.62 -9.81
N THR A 281 -2.96 2.96 -9.19
CA THR A 281 -2.81 2.52 -7.81
C THR A 281 -1.79 1.37 -7.74
N ALA A 282 -1.25 1.13 -6.55
CA ALA A 282 -0.35 0.01 -6.27
C ALA A 282 -1.02 -1.32 -6.64
N GLN A 283 -2.32 -1.47 -6.33
CA GLN A 283 -3.10 -2.65 -6.66
C GLN A 283 -3.33 -2.80 -8.16
N GLN A 284 -3.70 -1.71 -8.85
CA GLN A 284 -3.85 -1.75 -10.31
C GLN A 284 -2.55 -2.17 -11.00
N THR A 285 -1.41 -1.65 -10.53
CA THR A 285 -0.10 -2.05 -11.05
C THR A 285 0.16 -3.53 -10.79
N LEU A 286 -0.07 -4.02 -9.57
CA LEU A 286 0.07 -5.44 -9.25
C LEU A 286 -0.80 -6.34 -10.14
N ASP A 287 -2.06 -5.98 -10.34
CA ASP A 287 -3.00 -6.74 -11.18
C ASP A 287 -2.55 -6.78 -12.65
N LEU A 288 -2.03 -5.67 -13.18
CA LEU A 288 -1.52 -5.59 -14.55
C LEU A 288 -0.24 -6.42 -14.73
N VAL A 289 0.70 -6.33 -13.80
CA VAL A 289 1.96 -7.11 -13.86
C VAL A 289 1.64 -8.60 -13.67
N GLN A 290 0.70 -8.95 -12.80
CA GLN A 290 0.20 -10.32 -12.64
C GLN A 290 -0.41 -10.86 -13.94
N THR A 291 -1.23 -10.06 -14.62
CA THR A 291 -1.81 -10.41 -15.93
C THR A 291 -0.71 -10.64 -16.97
N LEU A 292 0.28 -9.76 -17.04
CA LEU A 292 1.41 -9.89 -17.96
C LEU A 292 2.30 -11.10 -17.66
N TYR A 293 2.50 -11.43 -16.37
CA TYR A 293 3.18 -12.64 -15.94
C TYR A 293 2.43 -13.92 -16.36
N GLU A 294 1.09 -13.93 -16.22
CA GLU A 294 0.26 -15.07 -16.66
C GLU A 294 0.27 -15.25 -18.18
N LYS A 295 0.39 -14.15 -18.93
CA LYS A 295 0.66 -14.16 -20.38
C LYS A 295 2.11 -14.52 -20.73
N LYS A 296 2.96 -14.75 -19.72
CA LYS A 296 4.41 -15.01 -19.82
C LYS A 296 5.21 -13.88 -20.43
N LEU A 297 4.71 -12.65 -20.43
CA LEU A 297 5.38 -11.47 -21.00
C LEU A 297 6.31 -10.77 -20.01
N LEU A 298 6.03 -10.92 -18.70
CA LEU A 298 6.89 -10.48 -17.62
C LEU A 298 7.27 -11.67 -16.73
N THR A 299 8.37 -11.53 -15.99
CA THR A 299 8.77 -12.45 -14.94
C THR A 299 7.91 -12.25 -13.68
N TYR A 300 8.17 -13.04 -12.63
CA TYR A 300 7.29 -13.10 -11.46
C TYR A 300 7.12 -11.72 -10.78
N PRO A 301 5.87 -11.28 -10.54
CA PRO A 301 5.59 -9.89 -10.17
C PRO A 301 5.83 -9.54 -8.70
N ARG A 302 5.91 -10.51 -7.77
CA ARG A 302 5.93 -10.24 -6.32
C ARG A 302 7.32 -10.44 -5.73
N THR A 303 8.28 -9.72 -6.27
CA THR A 303 9.70 -9.73 -5.87
C THR A 303 10.07 -8.44 -5.15
N ASP A 304 10.98 -8.54 -4.16
CA ASP A 304 11.71 -7.42 -3.57
C ASP A 304 13.11 -7.24 -4.17
N SER A 305 13.57 -8.16 -5.01
CA SER A 305 14.89 -8.06 -5.64
C SER A 305 14.90 -7.09 -6.82
N GLN A 306 16.00 -6.36 -6.93
CA GLN A 306 16.32 -5.48 -8.05
C GLN A 306 17.50 -6.02 -8.88
N PHE A 307 17.81 -7.31 -8.73
CA PHE A 307 18.93 -8.01 -9.36
C PHE A 307 18.44 -9.30 -10.05
N ILE A 308 19.28 -9.82 -10.95
CA ILE A 308 19.14 -11.14 -11.54
C ILE A 308 20.27 -12.07 -11.09
N THR A 309 20.08 -13.36 -11.32
CA THR A 309 21.11 -14.38 -11.11
C THR A 309 22.01 -14.53 -12.34
N ASP A 310 23.20 -15.09 -12.14
CA ASP A 310 24.21 -15.33 -13.18
C ASP A 310 23.71 -16.24 -14.32
N ASP A 311 22.87 -17.23 -14.02
CA ASP A 311 22.24 -18.10 -15.03
C ASP A 311 21.28 -17.34 -15.98
N MET A 312 20.94 -16.09 -15.68
CA MET A 312 20.03 -15.27 -16.49
C MET A 312 20.74 -14.27 -17.42
N GLU A 313 22.07 -14.16 -17.38
CA GLU A 313 22.79 -13.10 -18.12
C GLU A 313 22.50 -13.13 -19.63
N ASP A 314 22.58 -14.31 -20.26
CA ASP A 314 22.31 -14.49 -21.69
C ASP A 314 20.86 -14.17 -22.03
N THR A 315 19.92 -14.63 -21.20
CA THR A 315 18.49 -14.31 -21.33
C THR A 315 18.26 -12.81 -21.23
N ALA A 316 18.93 -12.10 -20.32
CA ALA A 316 18.82 -10.64 -20.18
C ALA A 316 19.33 -9.93 -21.44
N ARG A 317 20.47 -10.34 -22.02
CA ARG A 317 20.98 -9.79 -23.30
C ARG A 317 19.99 -10.00 -24.44
N GLN A 318 19.42 -11.21 -24.53
CA GLN A 318 18.42 -11.53 -25.54
C GLN A 318 17.16 -10.67 -25.38
N VAL A 319 16.64 -10.53 -24.15
CA VAL A 319 15.45 -9.73 -23.85
C VAL A 319 15.68 -8.26 -24.17
N ILE A 320 16.86 -7.69 -23.87
CA ILE A 320 17.21 -6.30 -24.25
C ILE A 320 17.10 -6.10 -25.76
N SER A 321 17.65 -7.03 -26.53
CA SER A 321 17.54 -7.00 -28.00
C SER A 321 16.09 -7.08 -28.47
N ILE A 322 15.27 -7.94 -27.85
CA ILE A 322 13.85 -8.06 -28.17
C ILE A 322 13.10 -6.77 -27.82
N VAL A 323 13.37 -6.15 -26.67
CA VAL A 323 12.76 -4.88 -26.24
C VAL A 323 13.03 -3.78 -27.27
N CYS A 324 14.27 -3.61 -27.71
CA CYS A 324 14.65 -2.63 -28.73
C CYS A 324 14.06 -2.91 -30.12
N ARG A 325 13.55 -4.12 -30.39
CA ARG A 325 12.87 -4.45 -31.66
C ARG A 325 11.34 -4.36 -31.57
N GLN A 326 10.77 -4.87 -30.47
CA GLN A 326 9.33 -5.12 -30.34
C GLN A 326 8.58 -3.97 -29.70
N LEU A 327 9.17 -3.26 -28.73
CA LEU A 327 8.50 -2.13 -28.11
C LEU A 327 8.68 -0.89 -29.01
N PRO A 328 7.61 -0.34 -29.61
CA PRO A 328 7.73 0.73 -30.61
C PRO A 328 8.48 1.96 -30.10
N LEU A 329 8.35 2.24 -28.79
CA LEU A 329 9.02 3.33 -28.13
C LEU A 329 10.56 3.25 -28.24
N PHE A 330 11.13 2.05 -28.11
CA PHE A 330 12.58 1.82 -28.11
C PHE A 330 13.09 1.27 -29.45
N SER A 331 12.25 1.29 -30.48
CA SER A 331 12.60 0.80 -31.81
C SER A 331 13.81 1.57 -32.36
N GLY A 332 14.87 0.85 -32.73
CA GLY A 332 16.08 1.43 -33.30
C GLY A 332 17.06 2.06 -32.29
N VAL A 333 16.79 1.95 -30.98
CA VAL A 333 17.76 2.34 -29.96
C VAL A 333 18.93 1.36 -29.97
N SER A 334 20.15 1.87 -30.17
CA SER A 334 21.38 1.09 -30.03
C SER A 334 21.87 1.14 -28.58
N VAL A 335 22.04 -0.02 -27.96
CA VAL A 335 22.53 -0.14 -26.57
C VAL A 335 23.72 -1.08 -26.50
N ASN A 336 24.66 -0.78 -25.60
CA ASN A 336 25.74 -1.68 -25.21
C ASN A 336 25.56 -2.05 -23.73
N PRO A 337 24.79 -3.12 -23.41
CA PRO A 337 24.32 -3.35 -22.06
C PRO A 337 25.40 -3.94 -21.14
N ASP A 338 25.62 -3.31 -19.99
CA ASP A 338 26.40 -3.82 -18.87
C ASP A 338 25.52 -4.68 -17.95
N ILE A 339 25.46 -5.99 -18.24
CA ILE A 339 24.63 -6.96 -17.51
C ILE A 339 25.21 -7.28 -16.13
N ALA A 340 26.54 -7.26 -15.98
CA ALA A 340 27.21 -7.57 -14.72
C ALA A 340 26.76 -6.62 -13.59
N ARG A 341 26.43 -5.37 -13.94
CA ARG A 341 25.88 -4.37 -13.02
C ARG A 341 24.58 -4.80 -12.33
N VAL A 342 23.75 -5.60 -12.99
CA VAL A 342 22.44 -6.04 -12.48
C VAL A 342 22.45 -7.51 -12.03
N THR A 343 23.59 -8.17 -12.11
CA THR A 343 23.75 -9.59 -11.79
C THR A 343 24.42 -9.74 -10.43
N ASP A 344 23.69 -10.29 -9.46
CA ASP A 344 24.19 -10.49 -8.10
C ASP A 344 23.35 -11.55 -7.37
N ASN A 345 23.81 -12.82 -7.40
CA ASN A 345 23.13 -13.94 -6.74
C ASN A 345 22.88 -13.68 -5.24
N SER A 346 23.76 -12.92 -4.57
CA SER A 346 23.61 -12.64 -3.13
C SER A 346 22.49 -11.65 -2.81
N LYS A 347 22.02 -10.89 -3.80
CA LYS A 347 20.93 -9.90 -3.68
C LYS A 347 19.63 -10.39 -4.32
N VAL A 348 19.56 -11.66 -4.69
CA VAL A 348 18.34 -12.34 -5.11
C VAL A 348 17.84 -13.16 -3.92
N THR A 349 16.64 -12.83 -3.46
CA THR A 349 15.92 -13.55 -2.39
C THR A 349 15.20 -14.76 -3.01
N ASP A 350 13.91 -14.93 -2.73
CA ASP A 350 13.06 -15.98 -3.31
C ASP A 350 12.87 -15.79 -4.83
N HIS A 351 12.96 -14.55 -5.32
CA HIS A 351 12.71 -14.19 -6.72
C HIS A 351 13.69 -13.10 -7.19
N HIS A 352 14.08 -13.15 -8.46
CA HIS A 352 14.83 -12.08 -9.13
C HIS A 352 13.94 -10.90 -9.52
N ALA A 353 14.51 -9.86 -10.12
CA ALA A 353 13.81 -8.65 -10.57
C ALA A 353 12.75 -8.89 -11.68
N ILE A 354 11.82 -7.95 -11.80
CA ILE A 354 10.77 -7.95 -12.84
C ILE A 354 11.37 -7.54 -14.18
N LEU A 355 11.36 -8.47 -15.14
CA LEU A 355 11.89 -8.30 -16.49
C LEU A 355 10.84 -8.70 -17.53
N PRO A 356 10.93 -8.16 -18.77
CA PRO A 356 10.27 -8.77 -19.91
C PRO A 356 10.89 -10.16 -20.19
N THR A 357 10.16 -11.01 -20.89
CA THR A 357 10.66 -12.34 -21.26
C THR A 357 10.88 -12.46 -22.76
N VAL A 358 11.54 -13.54 -23.19
CA VAL A 358 11.70 -13.88 -24.61
C VAL A 358 10.37 -14.08 -25.35
N GLN A 359 9.27 -14.35 -24.63
CA GLN A 359 7.95 -14.51 -25.24
C GLN A 359 7.43 -13.22 -25.86
N LEU A 360 7.97 -12.06 -25.44
CA LEU A 360 7.67 -10.76 -26.04
C LEU A 360 7.94 -10.74 -27.55
N GLU A 361 8.90 -11.53 -28.04
CA GLU A 361 9.23 -11.62 -29.47
C GLU A 361 8.07 -12.12 -30.34
N LYS A 362 7.19 -12.93 -29.77
CA LYS A 362 6.03 -13.52 -30.47
C LYS A 362 4.74 -12.73 -30.23
N GLN A 363 4.80 -11.67 -29.44
CA GLN A 363 3.61 -10.93 -29.02
C GLN A 363 3.35 -9.75 -29.94
N ASP A 364 2.14 -9.65 -30.47
CA ASP A 364 1.66 -8.38 -31.03
C ASP A 364 1.38 -7.40 -29.89
N ILE A 365 2.24 -6.39 -29.75
CA ILE A 365 2.16 -5.37 -28.69
C ILE A 365 0.90 -4.51 -28.87
N PHE A 366 0.48 -4.24 -30.11
CA PHE A 366 -0.68 -3.38 -30.39
C PHE A 366 -2.00 -4.06 -30.03
N ALA A 367 -2.04 -5.39 -30.03
CA ALA A 367 -3.20 -6.17 -29.59
C ALA A 367 -3.39 -6.18 -28.06
N LEU A 368 -2.38 -5.78 -27.28
CA LEU A 368 -2.50 -5.72 -25.82
C LEU A 368 -3.31 -4.49 -25.38
N PRO A 369 -4.05 -4.56 -24.27
CA PRO A 369 -4.66 -3.38 -23.65
C PRO A 369 -3.64 -2.27 -23.38
N GLN A 370 -4.04 -1.00 -23.58
CA GLN A 370 -3.12 0.14 -23.42
C GLN A 370 -2.48 0.22 -22.02
N SER A 371 -3.19 -0.22 -20.97
CA SER A 371 -2.64 -0.30 -19.61
C SER A 371 -1.51 -1.32 -19.49
N GLU A 372 -1.62 -2.46 -20.18
CA GLU A 372 -0.56 -3.48 -20.22
C GLU A 372 0.64 -2.99 -21.03
N GLN A 373 0.40 -2.36 -22.18
CA GLN A 373 1.46 -1.74 -22.99
C GLN A 373 2.27 -0.70 -22.19
N LYS A 374 1.59 0.12 -21.36
CA LYS A 374 2.24 1.08 -20.46
C LYS A 374 3.18 0.39 -19.47
N ILE A 375 2.75 -0.70 -18.84
CA ILE A 375 3.61 -1.46 -17.93
C ILE A 375 4.80 -2.10 -18.66
N LEU A 376 4.58 -2.69 -19.85
CA LEU A 376 5.68 -3.23 -20.66
C LEU A 376 6.70 -2.16 -21.07
N ASN A 377 6.24 -0.97 -21.50
CA ASN A 377 7.13 0.14 -21.82
C ASN A 377 7.90 0.64 -20.60
N LEU A 378 7.27 0.68 -19.42
CA LEU A 378 7.92 1.09 -18.18
C LEU A 378 9.01 0.08 -17.77
N VAL A 379 8.68 -1.22 -17.75
CA VAL A 379 9.65 -2.28 -17.42
C VAL A 379 10.77 -2.36 -18.47
N GLY A 380 10.46 -2.21 -19.76
CA GLY A 380 11.43 -2.12 -20.84
C GLY A 380 12.37 -0.92 -20.70
N MET A 381 11.83 0.27 -20.45
CA MET A 381 12.60 1.48 -20.15
C MET A 381 13.59 1.23 -19.02
N ARG A 382 13.13 0.60 -17.94
CA ARG A 382 13.97 0.36 -16.78
C ARG A 382 15.09 -0.64 -17.06
N LEU A 383 14.81 -1.72 -17.77
CA LEU A 383 15.84 -2.70 -18.16
C LEU A 383 16.95 -2.04 -18.99
N LEU A 384 16.56 -1.22 -19.98
CA LEU A 384 17.51 -0.48 -20.81
C LEU A 384 18.30 0.56 -20.00
N CYS A 385 17.64 1.28 -19.09
CA CYS A 385 18.32 2.21 -18.20
C CYS A 385 19.31 1.48 -17.28
N ALA A 386 18.88 0.42 -16.60
CA ALA A 386 19.66 -0.25 -15.56
C ALA A 386 20.94 -0.91 -16.07
N THR A 387 20.97 -1.27 -17.35
CA THR A 387 22.12 -1.85 -18.05
C THR A 387 22.86 -0.81 -18.92
N GLY A 388 22.41 0.45 -18.92
CA GLY A 388 22.99 1.52 -19.71
C GLY A 388 24.22 2.18 -19.08
N GLU A 389 24.85 3.06 -19.84
CA GLU A 389 26.02 3.81 -19.37
C GLU A 389 25.66 4.86 -18.30
N LYS A 390 26.64 5.25 -17.50
CA LYS A 390 26.45 6.28 -16.47
C LYS A 390 26.16 7.65 -17.08
N HIS A 391 25.32 8.43 -16.40
CA HIS A 391 25.11 9.83 -16.75
C HIS A 391 26.20 10.67 -16.07
N THR A 392 26.93 11.47 -16.84
CA THR A 392 28.03 12.31 -16.34
C THR A 392 27.79 13.76 -16.71
N TYR A 393 27.94 14.67 -15.74
CA TYR A 393 27.82 16.10 -15.94
C TYR A 393 28.93 16.86 -15.20
N ALA A 394 29.35 17.99 -15.75
CA ALA A 394 30.17 18.96 -15.05
C ALA A 394 29.26 19.85 -14.20
N GLU A 395 29.48 19.86 -12.89
CA GLU A 395 28.82 20.76 -11.96
C GLU A 395 29.73 21.97 -11.70
N THR A 396 29.27 23.15 -12.07
CA THR A 396 30.00 24.41 -11.84
C THR A 396 29.33 25.16 -10.71
N GLN A 397 30.12 25.52 -9.69
CA GLN A 397 29.72 26.38 -8.59
C GLN A 397 30.54 27.67 -8.65
N ILE A 398 29.84 28.80 -8.79
CA ILE A 398 30.42 30.14 -8.80
C ILE A 398 30.05 30.82 -7.50
N THR A 399 31.04 31.39 -6.82
CA THR A 399 30.83 32.25 -5.66
C THR A 399 31.17 33.69 -6.03
N LEU A 400 30.22 34.60 -5.84
CA LEU A 400 30.43 36.04 -5.99
C LEU A 400 30.58 36.68 -4.61
N SER A 401 31.56 37.57 -4.47
CA SER A 401 31.72 38.45 -3.32
C SER A 401 31.36 39.89 -3.74
N CYS A 402 30.44 40.53 -3.03
CA CYS A 402 30.06 41.92 -3.26
C CYS A 402 29.83 42.60 -1.91
N GLU A 403 30.56 43.69 -1.63
CA GLU A 403 30.43 44.48 -0.39
C GLU A 403 30.48 43.63 0.91
N GLY A 404 31.31 42.58 0.93
CA GLY A 404 31.46 41.67 2.07
C GLY A 404 30.40 40.56 2.16
N TYR A 405 29.42 40.53 1.26
CA TYR A 405 28.43 39.45 1.17
C TYR A 405 28.82 38.40 0.13
N VAL A 406 28.42 37.16 0.40
CA VAL A 406 28.75 35.99 -0.44
C VAL A 406 27.48 35.44 -1.08
N PHE A 407 27.48 35.37 -2.40
CA PHE A 407 26.39 34.86 -3.23
C PHE A 407 26.85 33.63 -3.99
N LYS A 408 25.98 32.63 -4.16
CA LYS A 408 26.32 31.37 -4.82
C LYS A 408 25.45 31.12 -6.03
N SER A 409 26.05 30.66 -7.12
CA SER A 409 25.35 30.17 -8.30
C SER A 409 25.82 28.76 -8.62
N LYS A 410 24.91 27.93 -9.11
CA LYS A 410 25.17 26.53 -9.43
C LYS A 410 24.57 26.18 -10.77
N GLY A 411 25.38 25.54 -11.62
CA GLY A 411 24.97 25.08 -12.93
C GLY A 411 25.50 23.69 -13.26
N LYS A 412 24.93 23.10 -14.30
CA LYS A 412 25.32 21.77 -14.78
C LYS A 412 25.39 21.76 -16.30
N THR A 413 26.40 21.10 -16.82
CA THR A 413 26.57 20.83 -18.26
C THR A 413 26.70 19.32 -18.48
N VAL A 414 25.83 18.72 -19.30
CA VAL A 414 25.90 17.27 -19.60
C VAL A 414 27.19 17.00 -20.36
N VAL A 415 27.98 16.04 -19.89
CA VAL A 415 29.16 15.52 -20.59
C VAL A 415 28.78 14.24 -21.34
N GLN A 416 28.02 13.36 -20.69
CA GLN A 416 27.51 12.11 -21.26
C GLN A 416 26.11 11.87 -20.72
N ASN A 417 25.11 11.78 -21.60
CA ASN A 417 23.73 11.61 -21.15
C ASN A 417 23.49 10.20 -20.58
N GLY A 418 24.12 9.18 -21.16
CA GLY A 418 24.05 7.79 -20.69
C GLY A 418 22.59 7.30 -20.61
N TRP A 419 22.26 6.56 -19.55
CA TRP A 419 20.93 6.00 -19.30
C TRP A 419 19.80 7.06 -19.30
N LYS A 420 20.09 8.33 -19.03
CA LYS A 420 19.09 9.41 -19.05
C LYS A 420 18.48 9.63 -20.44
N ALA A 421 19.20 9.32 -21.52
CA ALA A 421 18.64 9.41 -22.88
C ALA A 421 17.45 8.47 -23.10
N ILE A 422 17.48 7.28 -22.49
CA ILE A 422 16.36 6.31 -22.55
C ILE A 422 15.18 6.82 -21.72
N GLU A 423 15.46 7.37 -20.54
CA GLU A 423 14.43 7.97 -19.67
C GLU A 423 13.76 9.17 -20.36
N GLU A 424 14.53 10.05 -20.99
CA GLU A 424 14.02 11.20 -21.75
C GLU A 424 13.11 10.78 -22.91
N LEU A 425 13.54 9.77 -23.68
CA LEU A 425 12.74 9.21 -24.77
C LEU A 425 11.42 8.63 -24.24
N PHE A 426 11.45 7.93 -23.10
CA PHE A 426 10.22 7.46 -22.45
C PHE A 426 9.34 8.62 -21.98
N LYS A 427 9.91 9.62 -21.30
CA LYS A 427 9.17 10.80 -20.82
C LYS A 427 8.53 11.59 -21.96
N ALA A 428 9.20 11.69 -23.11
CA ALA A 428 8.67 12.34 -24.31
C ALA A 428 7.40 11.65 -24.86
N SER A 429 7.20 10.36 -24.57
CA SER A 429 5.98 9.63 -24.92
C SER A 429 4.79 9.90 -23.99
N LEU A 430 5.04 10.50 -22.82
CA LEU A 430 4.00 10.80 -21.84
C LEU A 430 3.23 12.06 -22.25
N LYS A 431 1.90 12.03 -22.09
CA LYS A 431 1.03 13.19 -22.39
C LYS A 431 1.25 14.37 -21.45
N THR A 432 1.93 14.15 -20.32
CA THR A 432 2.17 15.16 -19.29
C THR A 432 3.60 15.64 -19.43
N LYS A 433 3.80 16.90 -19.81
CA LYS A 433 5.11 17.55 -19.70
C LYS A 433 5.41 17.72 -18.21
N GLU A 434 6.30 16.90 -17.65
CA GLU A 434 6.96 17.30 -16.40
C GLU A 434 7.70 18.62 -16.68
N LYS A 435 7.56 19.59 -15.79
CA LYS A 435 8.50 20.71 -15.76
C LYS A 435 9.80 20.14 -15.18
N ASP A 436 10.66 19.60 -16.04
CA ASP A 436 12.05 19.43 -15.64
C ASP A 436 12.59 20.81 -15.32
N ASP A 437 13.32 20.93 -14.20
CA ASP A 437 14.06 22.16 -13.93
C ASP A 437 15.05 22.33 -15.10
N PRO A 438 14.98 23.43 -15.87
CA PRO A 438 15.90 23.63 -16.98
C PRO A 438 17.31 23.58 -16.41
N MET A 439 18.11 22.69 -16.98
CA MET A 439 19.49 22.51 -16.54
C MET A 439 20.23 23.82 -16.83
N LYS A 440 20.45 24.63 -15.80
CA LYS A 440 21.05 25.96 -15.92
C LYS A 440 22.53 25.77 -16.24
N SER A 441 22.92 26.01 -17.49
CA SER A 441 24.32 26.22 -17.84
C SER A 441 24.73 27.60 -17.33
N LEU A 442 25.89 27.70 -16.68
CA LEU A 442 26.44 28.98 -16.27
C LEU A 442 27.37 29.51 -17.38
N PRO A 443 27.49 30.83 -17.53
CA PRO A 443 28.46 31.42 -18.44
C PRO A 443 29.88 31.08 -18.02
N GLU A 444 30.80 31.11 -18.97
CA GLU A 444 32.22 30.91 -18.72
C GLU A 444 32.81 32.15 -18.03
N VAL A 445 33.42 31.93 -16.87
CA VAL A 445 34.08 32.97 -16.04
C VAL A 445 35.34 32.37 -15.41
N HIS A 446 36.24 33.23 -14.94
CA HIS A 446 37.45 32.86 -14.23
C HIS A 446 37.42 33.38 -12.79
N GLU A 447 38.16 32.70 -11.91
CA GLU A 447 38.38 33.22 -10.57
C GLU A 447 39.15 34.54 -10.63
N GLY A 448 38.66 35.55 -9.90
CA GLY A 448 39.15 36.92 -9.97
C GLY A 448 38.43 37.84 -10.95
N ASP A 449 37.52 37.31 -11.80
CA ASP A 449 36.73 38.15 -12.71
C ASP A 449 35.92 39.19 -11.95
N MET A 450 35.93 40.43 -12.46
CA MET A 450 35.25 41.59 -11.87
C MET A 450 34.00 41.95 -12.68
N LEU A 451 32.85 41.93 -12.02
CA LEU A 451 31.56 42.31 -12.58
C LEU A 451 31.21 43.72 -12.11
N GLU A 452 31.44 44.73 -12.94
CA GLU A 452 31.11 46.12 -12.61
C GLU A 452 29.62 46.43 -12.77
N GLY A 453 29.04 47.22 -11.86
CA GLY A 453 27.67 47.69 -12.02
C GLY A 453 26.63 46.58 -11.95
N VAL A 454 26.78 45.64 -11.01
CA VAL A 454 25.84 44.52 -10.85
C VAL A 454 24.45 45.01 -10.50
N SER A 455 23.43 44.27 -10.96
CA SER A 455 22.06 44.44 -10.48
C SER A 455 21.83 43.57 -9.25
N ALA A 456 21.19 44.14 -8.23
CA ALA A 456 20.75 43.44 -7.04
C ALA A 456 19.21 43.45 -6.95
N SER A 457 18.62 42.33 -6.57
CA SER A 457 17.17 42.24 -6.36
C SER A 457 16.83 41.33 -5.20
N VAL A 458 15.62 41.50 -4.65
CA VAL A 458 15.11 40.69 -3.55
C VAL A 458 13.86 39.96 -4.02
N THR A 459 13.80 38.66 -3.78
CA THR A 459 12.57 37.89 -3.96
C THR A 459 12.04 37.41 -2.61
N GLU A 460 10.73 37.51 -2.46
CA GLU A 460 10.01 37.01 -1.29
C GLU A 460 9.60 35.55 -1.52
N HIS A 461 9.90 34.71 -0.54
CA HIS A 461 9.55 33.30 -0.54
C HIS A 461 8.92 32.91 0.79
N PHE A 462 8.38 31.71 0.81
CA PHE A 462 7.79 31.14 2.00
C PHE A 462 8.07 29.66 2.13
N THR A 463 8.17 29.19 3.36
CA THR A 463 8.20 27.76 3.63
C THR A 463 6.88 27.13 3.20
N THR A 464 6.93 25.89 2.72
CA THR A 464 5.75 25.14 2.28
C THR A 464 5.54 23.95 3.21
N PRO A 465 4.28 23.60 3.54
CA PRO A 465 4.01 22.37 4.28
C PRO A 465 4.52 21.16 3.50
N PRO A 466 4.78 20.03 4.19
CA PRO A 466 5.07 18.79 3.49
C PRO A 466 3.92 18.43 2.54
N LYS A 467 4.23 17.84 1.39
CA LYS A 467 3.18 17.37 0.47
C LYS A 467 2.40 16.22 1.11
N GLN A 468 1.11 16.14 0.79
CA GLN A 468 0.30 14.96 1.11
C GLN A 468 0.95 13.71 0.49
N TYR A 469 0.73 12.56 1.13
CA TYR A 469 1.15 11.31 0.54
C TYR A 469 0.39 11.07 -0.77
N THR A 470 1.11 10.61 -1.78
CA THR A 470 0.58 9.86 -2.92
C THR A 470 0.84 8.39 -2.64
N GLU A 471 0.35 7.46 -3.48
CA GLU A 471 0.72 6.06 -3.30
C GLU A 471 2.21 5.82 -3.53
N ASP A 472 2.88 6.56 -4.43
CA ASP A 472 4.35 6.52 -4.56
C ASP A 472 5.04 6.87 -3.23
N THR A 473 4.72 8.05 -2.67
CA THR A 473 5.42 8.52 -1.48
C THR A 473 5.02 7.76 -0.22
N LEU A 474 3.80 7.20 -0.15
CA LEU A 474 3.42 6.31 0.95
C LEU A 474 4.14 4.96 0.86
N LEU A 475 4.19 4.32 -0.32
CA LEU A 475 4.92 3.06 -0.50
C LEU A 475 6.39 3.22 -0.13
N SER A 476 7.02 4.31 -0.58
CA SER A 476 8.40 4.63 -0.21
C SER A 476 8.57 4.80 1.29
N ALA A 477 7.60 5.41 1.98
CA ALA A 477 7.66 5.58 3.42
C ALA A 477 7.40 4.26 4.16
N MET A 478 6.52 3.40 3.65
CA MET A 478 6.29 2.06 4.19
C MET A 478 7.55 1.19 4.10
N GLU A 479 8.33 1.28 3.00
CA GLU A 479 9.60 0.56 2.83
C GLU A 479 10.64 0.89 3.90
N THR A 480 10.63 2.12 4.41
CA THR A 480 11.63 2.61 5.37
C THR A 480 11.11 2.77 6.79
N ALA A 481 9.81 2.59 7.01
CA ALA A 481 9.16 2.84 8.29
C ALA A 481 9.72 1.92 9.39
N GLY A 482 10.17 2.53 10.49
CA GLY A 482 10.75 1.83 11.64
C GLY A 482 12.27 1.59 11.54
N ASN A 483 12.88 1.80 10.37
CA ASN A 483 14.30 1.49 10.16
C ASN A 483 15.27 2.41 10.92
N ASP A 484 14.83 3.63 11.27
CA ASP A 484 15.67 4.61 11.99
C ASP A 484 15.99 4.17 13.43
N GLN A 485 15.32 3.12 13.94
CA GLN A 485 15.53 2.58 15.29
C GLN A 485 16.56 1.45 15.34
N PHE A 486 17.09 1.03 14.18
CA PHE A 486 18.04 -0.07 14.09
C PHE A 486 19.38 0.43 13.55
N ASP A 487 20.44 -0.17 14.08
CA ASP A 487 21.81 0.07 13.60
C ASP A 487 21.96 -0.34 12.13
N ASP A 488 22.95 0.23 11.44
CA ASP A 488 23.17 -0.01 10.00
C ASP A 488 23.44 -1.48 9.65
N ASP A 489 23.91 -2.28 10.61
CA ASP A 489 24.18 -3.72 10.45
C ASP A 489 22.93 -4.60 10.60
N THR A 490 21.79 -4.03 11.02
CA THR A 490 20.52 -4.77 11.12
C THR A 490 19.83 -4.78 9.76
N GLU A 491 19.31 -5.94 9.34
CA GLU A 491 18.53 -6.04 8.11
C GLU A 491 17.22 -5.23 8.25
N LYS A 492 17.17 -4.09 7.57
CA LYS A 492 16.10 -3.09 7.65
C LYS A 492 14.85 -3.57 6.89
N LYS A 493 13.78 -3.93 7.61
CA LYS A 493 12.47 -4.28 7.04
C LYS A 493 11.40 -3.26 7.41
N GLY A 494 10.83 -2.63 6.38
CA GLY A 494 9.71 -1.70 6.53
C GLY A 494 8.37 -2.38 6.81
N LEU A 495 7.30 -1.59 6.77
CA LEU A 495 5.92 -2.03 6.95
C LEU A 495 5.43 -2.91 5.79
N GLY A 496 5.23 -4.19 6.10
CA GLY A 496 4.69 -5.18 5.17
C GLY A 496 5.65 -5.57 4.06
N THR A 497 5.30 -6.64 3.35
CA THR A 497 6.04 -7.16 2.19
C THR A 497 5.55 -6.53 0.88
N PRO A 498 6.34 -6.53 -0.22
CA PRO A 498 5.88 -6.01 -1.50
C PRO A 498 4.52 -6.59 -1.94
N ALA A 499 4.27 -7.86 -1.65
CA ALA A 499 3.02 -8.55 -1.97
C ALA A 499 1.79 -8.05 -1.19
N THR A 500 1.98 -7.41 -0.03
CA THR A 500 0.87 -7.06 0.89
C THR A 500 0.57 -5.57 0.96
N ARG A 501 1.54 -4.68 0.67
CA ARG A 501 1.39 -3.22 0.78
C ARG A 501 0.22 -2.67 -0.05
N ALA A 502 0.08 -3.11 -1.31
CA ALA A 502 -1.02 -2.70 -2.18
C ALA A 502 -2.40 -3.08 -1.58
N GLY A 503 -2.53 -4.31 -1.08
CA GLY A 503 -3.76 -4.79 -0.45
C GLY A 503 -4.11 -4.04 0.83
N ILE A 504 -3.10 -3.64 1.61
CA ILE A 504 -3.27 -2.81 2.81
C ILE A 504 -3.84 -1.43 2.46
N ILE A 505 -3.25 -0.75 1.47
CA ILE A 505 -3.73 0.57 1.02
C ILE A 505 -5.18 0.46 0.54
N GLU A 506 -5.50 -0.54 -0.30
CA GLU A 506 -6.88 -0.75 -0.76
C GLU A 506 -7.85 -1.06 0.39
N LYS A 507 -7.41 -1.81 1.41
CA LYS A 507 -8.24 -2.12 2.58
C LYS A 507 -8.55 -0.87 3.41
N LEU A 508 -7.59 0.04 3.59
CA LEU A 508 -7.81 1.32 4.27
C LEU A 508 -8.83 2.18 3.52
N VAL A 509 -8.73 2.22 2.18
CA VAL A 509 -9.69 2.95 1.34
C VAL A 509 -11.08 2.31 1.36
N LYS A 510 -11.17 0.99 1.15
CA LYS A 510 -12.45 0.25 1.17
C LYS A 510 -13.14 0.31 2.53
N SER A 511 -12.38 0.39 3.62
CA SER A 511 -12.91 0.50 4.98
C SER A 511 -13.31 1.93 5.35
N GLY A 512 -13.05 2.92 4.49
CA GLY A 512 -13.41 4.32 4.70
C GLY A 512 -12.51 5.07 5.67
N PHE A 513 -11.31 4.56 5.98
CA PHE A 513 -10.33 5.24 6.84
C PHE A 513 -9.37 6.15 6.07
N ALA A 514 -9.20 5.90 4.78
CA ALA A 514 -8.49 6.77 3.86
C ALA A 514 -9.31 7.00 2.59
N GLU A 515 -9.06 8.09 1.89
CA GLU A 515 -9.68 8.38 0.60
C GLU A 515 -8.67 8.96 -0.40
N ARG A 516 -8.98 8.77 -1.69
CA ARG A 516 -8.17 9.30 -2.79
C ARG A 516 -8.75 10.65 -3.22
N LYS A 517 -7.96 11.71 -3.13
CA LYS A 517 -8.30 13.05 -3.60
C LYS A 517 -7.33 13.48 -4.70
N GLY A 518 -7.71 13.23 -5.95
CA GLY A 518 -6.76 13.33 -7.07
C GLY A 518 -5.66 12.28 -6.94
N LYS A 519 -4.39 12.68 -7.00
CA LYS A 519 -3.24 11.79 -6.77
C LYS A 519 -2.91 11.59 -5.28
N SER A 520 -3.49 12.40 -4.39
CA SER A 520 -3.23 12.33 -2.96
C SER A 520 -4.06 11.25 -2.28
N LEU A 521 -3.47 10.60 -1.28
CA LEU A 521 -4.14 9.71 -0.34
C LEU A 521 -4.19 10.43 1.02
N ILE A 522 -5.40 10.64 1.54
CA ILE A 522 -5.64 11.41 2.77
C ILE A 522 -6.44 10.57 3.77
N PRO A 523 -6.22 10.76 5.08
CA PRO A 523 -7.05 10.11 6.09
C PRO A 523 -8.45 10.73 6.11
N THR A 524 -9.47 9.92 6.37
CA THR A 524 -10.83 10.43 6.64
C THR A 524 -10.96 10.83 8.11
N LYS A 525 -12.07 11.49 8.48
CA LYS A 525 -12.38 11.76 9.89
C LYS A 525 -12.39 10.48 10.74
N ASP A 526 -12.94 9.40 10.20
CA ASP A 526 -12.94 8.09 10.88
C ASP A 526 -11.53 7.51 10.98
N GLY A 527 -10.69 7.72 9.96
CA GLY A 527 -9.28 7.33 10.01
C GLY A 527 -8.50 8.06 11.10
N CYS A 528 -8.67 9.38 11.20
CA CYS A 528 -8.08 10.19 12.27
C CYS A 528 -8.58 9.73 13.65
N ASN A 529 -9.90 9.55 13.79
CA ASN A 529 -10.48 9.05 15.04
C ASN A 529 -9.92 7.68 15.43
N LEU A 530 -9.78 6.75 14.48
CA LEU A 530 -9.21 5.44 14.74
C LEU A 530 -7.78 5.54 15.28
N VAL A 531 -6.93 6.33 14.64
CA VAL A 531 -5.54 6.52 15.12
C VAL A 531 -5.51 7.18 16.50
N CYS A 532 -6.43 8.11 16.79
CA CYS A 532 -6.49 8.77 18.10
C CYS A 532 -6.90 7.83 19.26
N VAL A 533 -7.69 6.78 19.00
CA VAL A 533 -8.19 5.89 20.06
C VAL A 533 -7.31 4.66 20.27
N LEU A 534 -6.49 4.32 19.28
CA LEU A 534 -5.55 3.21 19.36
C LEU A 534 -4.28 3.63 20.12
N PRO A 535 -3.70 2.73 20.93
CA PRO A 535 -2.48 3.04 21.65
C PRO A 535 -1.28 3.13 20.70
N GLU A 536 -0.28 3.93 21.10
CA GLU A 536 0.94 4.19 20.34
C GLU A 536 1.66 2.90 19.89
N GLN A 537 1.65 1.88 20.75
CA GLN A 537 2.27 0.59 20.47
C GLN A 537 1.75 -0.05 19.17
N ILE A 538 0.45 0.10 18.85
CA ILE A 538 -0.19 -0.51 17.66
C ILE A 538 -0.14 0.43 16.45
N THR A 539 -0.05 1.74 16.68
CA THR A 539 0.04 2.76 15.62
C THR A 539 1.48 3.04 15.20
N SER A 540 2.47 2.59 15.96
CA SER A 540 3.89 2.77 15.65
C SER A 540 4.42 1.70 14.70
N PRO A 541 5.23 2.08 13.67
CA PRO A 541 5.93 1.11 12.85
C PRO A 541 7.02 0.34 13.59
N ALA A 542 7.48 0.85 14.75
CA ALA A 542 8.53 0.25 15.57
C ALA A 542 8.22 -1.20 15.95
N MET A 543 7.01 -1.45 16.46
CA MET A 543 6.53 -2.78 16.84
C MET A 543 6.59 -3.75 15.66
N THR A 544 6.24 -3.29 14.46
CA THR A 544 6.28 -4.14 13.25
C THR A 544 7.70 -4.56 12.93
N ALA A 545 8.65 -3.62 12.98
CA ALA A 545 10.05 -3.89 12.67
C ALA A 545 10.71 -4.79 13.73
N GLU A 546 10.42 -4.56 15.01
CA GLU A 546 10.87 -5.43 16.12
C GLU A 546 10.41 -6.88 15.93
N TRP A 547 9.16 -7.08 15.50
CA TRP A 547 8.63 -8.41 15.21
C TRP A 547 9.35 -9.07 14.04
N GLU A 548 9.55 -8.36 12.92
CA GLU A 548 10.24 -8.93 11.76
C GLU A 548 11.69 -9.32 12.08
N ASN A 549 12.37 -8.55 12.93
CA ASN A 549 13.70 -8.87 13.44
C ASN A 549 13.67 -10.09 14.36
N THR A 550 12.73 -10.16 15.31
CA THR A 550 12.60 -11.33 16.19
C THR A 550 12.31 -12.61 15.38
N LEU A 551 11.46 -12.52 14.36
CA LEU A 551 11.15 -13.63 13.46
C LEU A 551 12.37 -14.08 12.63
N MET A 552 13.28 -13.16 12.30
CA MET A 552 14.57 -13.48 11.68
C MET A 552 15.52 -14.17 12.63
N GLU A 553 15.56 -13.75 13.89
CA GLU A 553 16.35 -14.43 14.90
C GLU A 553 15.79 -15.82 15.24
N ILE A 554 14.46 -16.02 15.18
CA ILE A 554 13.84 -17.36 15.27
C ILE A 554 14.30 -18.24 14.09
N GLU A 555 14.25 -17.71 12.86
CA GLU A 555 14.71 -18.43 11.66
C GLU A 555 16.20 -18.84 11.77
N ARG A 556 17.04 -17.96 12.33
CA ARG A 556 18.47 -18.25 12.61
C ARG A 556 18.66 -19.18 13.81
N GLY A 557 17.65 -19.32 14.67
CA GLY A 557 17.66 -20.08 15.91
C GLY A 557 18.35 -19.39 17.08
N ASN A 558 18.39 -18.07 17.05
CA ASN A 558 18.89 -17.19 18.11
C ASN A 558 17.78 -16.67 19.03
N ALA A 559 16.51 -16.87 18.67
CA ALA A 559 15.35 -16.50 19.48
C ALA A 559 14.33 -17.64 19.56
N ASP A 560 13.52 -17.63 20.62
CA ASP A 560 12.52 -18.65 20.91
C ASP A 560 11.12 -18.22 20.44
N ALA A 561 10.45 -19.08 19.69
CA ALA A 561 9.14 -18.79 19.09
C ALA A 561 8.01 -18.71 20.13
N ASP A 562 8.06 -19.54 21.16
CA ASP A 562 7.05 -19.56 22.23
C ASP A 562 7.16 -18.30 23.11
N ALA A 563 8.38 -17.84 23.41
CA ALA A 563 8.64 -16.59 24.09
C ALA A 563 8.12 -15.39 23.29
N PHE A 564 8.36 -15.37 21.97
CA PHE A 564 7.82 -14.35 21.08
C PHE A 564 6.29 -14.32 21.14
N LEU A 565 5.61 -15.47 20.94
CA LEU A 565 4.14 -15.55 20.98
C LEU A 565 3.58 -15.20 22.36
N SER A 566 4.23 -15.62 23.44
CA SER A 566 3.84 -15.28 24.82
C SER A 566 3.91 -13.77 25.07
N GLY A 567 4.92 -13.10 24.51
CA GLY A 567 5.02 -11.64 24.51
C GLY A 567 3.82 -10.98 23.83
N ILE A 568 3.39 -11.52 22.67
CA ILE A 568 2.24 -11.01 21.92
C ILE A 568 0.92 -11.21 22.69
N VAL A 569 0.75 -12.38 23.31
CA VAL A 569 -0.41 -12.68 24.16
C VAL A 569 -0.49 -11.72 25.34
N ARG A 570 0.64 -11.47 26.03
CA ARG A 570 0.69 -10.52 27.15
C ARG A 570 0.32 -9.11 26.70
N MET A 571 0.94 -8.61 25.63
CA MET A 571 0.62 -7.31 25.05
C MET A 571 -0.87 -7.19 24.72
N THR A 572 -1.44 -8.22 24.08
CA THR A 572 -2.87 -8.22 23.70
C THR A 572 -3.78 -8.26 24.92
N GLY A 573 -3.41 -8.98 25.97
CA GLY A 573 -4.13 -8.98 27.24
C GLY A 573 -4.09 -7.62 27.94
N ASP A 574 -2.93 -6.97 27.96
CA ASP A 574 -2.77 -5.63 28.54
C ASP A 574 -3.56 -4.58 27.76
N LEU A 575 -3.61 -4.70 26.42
CA LEU A 575 -4.47 -3.89 25.56
C LEU A 575 -5.96 -4.03 25.95
N VAL A 576 -6.47 -5.25 26.11
CA VAL A 576 -7.88 -5.47 26.48
C VAL A 576 -8.19 -4.87 27.86
N LYS A 577 -7.28 -5.06 28.83
CA LYS A 577 -7.42 -4.52 30.19
C LYS A 577 -7.39 -3.00 30.24
N ALA A 578 -6.64 -2.34 29.35
CA ALA A 578 -6.55 -0.89 29.30
C ALA A 578 -7.86 -0.22 28.80
N TYR A 579 -8.75 -0.97 28.15
CA TYR A 579 -10.00 -0.46 27.58
C TYR A 579 -11.24 -1.21 28.12
N PRO A 580 -11.56 -1.11 29.43
CA PRO A 580 -12.67 -1.85 30.04
C PRO A 580 -14.04 -1.33 29.64
N PHE A 581 -14.17 -0.02 29.43
CA PHE A 581 -15.37 0.66 28.95
C PHE A 581 -15.00 2.01 28.35
N LEU A 582 -15.92 2.60 27.59
CA LEU A 582 -15.81 3.97 27.10
C LEU A 582 -16.74 4.89 27.88
N SER A 583 -16.37 6.16 28.03
CA SER A 583 -17.34 7.18 28.43
C SER A 583 -18.39 7.39 27.33
N ASP A 584 -19.57 7.89 27.67
CA ASP A 584 -20.65 8.14 26.69
C ASP A 584 -20.19 9.05 25.54
N ALA A 585 -19.39 10.09 25.86
CA ALA A 585 -18.83 11.00 24.87
C ALA A 585 -17.89 10.27 23.90
N GLU A 586 -17.06 9.36 24.43
CA GLU A 586 -16.10 8.60 23.64
C GLU A 586 -16.78 7.52 22.80
N ALA A 587 -17.82 6.86 23.32
CA ALA A 587 -18.64 5.93 22.55
C ALA A 587 -19.29 6.57 21.31
N GLN A 588 -19.58 7.88 21.36
CA GLN A 588 -20.13 8.64 20.24
C GLN A 588 -19.07 9.20 19.27
N ARG A 589 -17.77 8.96 19.48
CA ARG A 589 -16.68 9.52 18.67
C ARG A 589 -16.79 9.19 17.17
N PHE A 590 -17.26 7.98 16.87
CA PHE A 590 -17.53 7.52 15.50
C PHE A 590 -19.01 7.61 15.09
N GLY A 591 -19.83 8.24 15.94
CA GLY A 591 -21.23 8.51 15.67
C GLY A 591 -21.38 9.32 14.39
N THR A 592 -22.41 9.00 13.61
CA THR A 592 -22.65 9.61 12.29
C THR A 592 -23.10 11.07 12.35
N GLY A 593 -23.12 11.69 13.54
CA GLY A 593 -23.69 13.02 13.76
C GLY A 593 -25.17 13.11 13.39
N LYS A 594 -25.89 11.97 13.40
CA LYS A 594 -27.31 11.93 13.05
C LYS A 594 -28.08 12.71 14.10
N GLU A 595 -28.74 13.77 13.66
CA GLU A 595 -29.55 14.61 14.53
C GLU A 595 -30.71 13.77 15.11
N GLU A 596 -30.69 13.59 16.43
CA GLU A 596 -31.82 13.04 17.18
C GLU A 596 -32.89 14.12 17.36
N ILE A 597 -34.13 13.80 16.98
CA ILE A 597 -35.27 14.75 17.09
C ILE A 597 -36.34 14.31 18.10
N GLY A 598 -36.17 13.17 18.76
CA GLY A 598 -37.10 12.66 19.78
C GLY A 598 -36.96 11.15 19.99
N LYS A 599 -37.76 10.60 20.92
CA LYS A 599 -37.84 9.15 21.16
C LYS A 599 -38.96 8.52 20.35
N CYS A 600 -38.75 7.29 19.89
CA CYS A 600 -39.72 6.55 19.10
C CYS A 600 -40.91 6.14 19.99
N PRO A 601 -42.16 6.44 19.60
CA PRO A 601 -43.34 6.09 20.39
C PRO A 601 -43.61 4.58 20.44
N ARG A 602 -43.02 3.78 19.53
CA ARG A 602 -43.20 2.32 19.50
C ARG A 602 -42.24 1.55 20.40
N CYS A 603 -41.00 2.02 20.54
CA CYS A 603 -39.93 1.24 21.18
C CYS A 603 -38.97 2.06 22.07
N GLY A 604 -39.20 3.37 22.22
CA GLY A 604 -38.35 4.26 23.04
C GLY A 604 -36.98 4.59 22.46
N SER A 605 -36.55 3.94 21.38
CA SER A 605 -35.25 4.21 20.73
C SER A 605 -35.20 5.61 20.09
N PRO A 606 -34.03 6.25 19.95
CA PRO A 606 -33.88 7.53 19.25
C PRO A 606 -34.49 7.55 17.84
N VAL A 607 -35.08 8.69 17.44
CA VAL A 607 -35.52 8.96 16.07
C VAL A 607 -34.55 9.94 15.42
N TYR A 608 -34.00 9.55 14.26
CA TYR A 608 -32.99 10.32 13.52
C TYR A 608 -33.58 10.97 12.27
N VAL A 609 -32.96 12.09 11.86
CA VAL A 609 -33.22 12.72 10.56
C VAL A 609 -32.56 11.91 9.43
N GLY A 610 -33.35 11.52 8.44
CA GLY A 610 -32.90 10.92 7.18
C GLY A 610 -33.16 11.84 5.98
N LYS A 611 -32.86 11.35 4.77
CA LYS A 611 -33.10 12.11 3.53
C LYS A 611 -34.59 12.03 3.17
N GLY A 612 -35.37 12.99 3.64
CA GLY A 612 -36.82 13.09 3.39
C GLY A 612 -37.70 12.31 4.37
N ASN A 613 -37.14 11.83 5.48
CA ASN A 613 -37.89 11.13 6.52
C ASN A 613 -37.24 11.29 7.92
N PHE A 614 -37.97 10.85 8.94
CA PHE A 614 -37.52 10.74 10.33
C PHE A 614 -37.77 9.31 10.81
N TYR A 615 -36.71 8.56 11.07
CA TYR A 615 -36.79 7.10 11.25
C TYR A 615 -36.23 6.65 12.60
N CYS A 616 -36.80 5.57 13.13
CA CYS A 616 -36.31 4.95 14.36
C CYS A 616 -34.91 4.36 14.16
N SER A 617 -34.06 4.54 15.17
CA SER A 617 -32.69 4.00 15.19
C SER A 617 -32.64 2.48 15.35
N SER A 618 -33.65 1.85 15.95
CA SER A 618 -33.73 0.40 16.09
C SER A 618 -34.11 -0.27 14.77
N LYS A 619 -33.28 -1.19 14.28
CA LYS A 619 -33.54 -1.96 13.04
C LYS A 619 -34.76 -2.89 13.14
N GLU A 620 -35.16 -3.25 14.36
CA GLU A 620 -36.34 -4.09 14.63
C GLU A 620 -37.62 -3.26 14.67
N CYS A 621 -37.52 -1.93 14.70
CA CYS A 621 -38.65 -1.01 14.74
C CYS A 621 -38.90 -0.35 13.38
N SER A 622 -40.07 -0.58 12.81
CA SER A 622 -40.48 -0.02 11.51
C SER A 622 -41.02 1.42 11.58
N PHE A 623 -40.87 2.11 12.71
CA PHE A 623 -41.37 3.48 12.86
C PHE A 623 -40.61 4.45 11.94
N CYS A 624 -41.35 5.13 11.07
CA CYS A 624 -40.80 6.13 10.17
C CYS A 624 -41.87 7.17 9.77
N LEU A 625 -41.50 8.44 9.88
CA LEU A 625 -42.29 9.59 9.47
C LEU A 625 -41.73 10.15 8.16
N TRP A 626 -42.52 10.14 7.09
CA TRP A 626 -42.10 10.65 5.78
C TRP A 626 -42.52 12.12 5.59
N GLU A 627 -41.63 12.96 5.07
CA GLU A 627 -41.90 14.39 4.84
C GLU A 627 -43.08 14.61 3.86
N ASP A 628 -43.23 13.70 2.90
CA ASP A 628 -44.20 13.72 1.80
C ASP A 628 -45.42 12.80 2.04
N ASN A 629 -45.64 12.35 3.28
CA ASN A 629 -46.73 11.44 3.59
C ASN A 629 -48.11 11.97 3.12
N LYS A 630 -48.99 11.04 2.71
CA LYS A 630 -50.30 11.33 2.09
C LYS A 630 -51.18 12.23 2.97
N PHE A 631 -51.06 12.15 4.30
CA PHE A 631 -51.87 12.94 5.21
C PHE A 631 -51.52 14.44 5.13
N PHE A 632 -50.25 14.81 5.09
CA PHE A 632 -49.81 16.21 4.95
C PHE A 632 -49.91 16.69 3.50
N SER A 633 -49.51 15.86 2.52
CA SER A 633 -49.50 16.25 1.11
C SER A 633 -50.90 16.49 0.54
N SER A 634 -51.91 15.72 0.96
CA SER A 634 -53.32 15.99 0.61
C SER A 634 -53.85 17.34 1.12
N LYS A 635 -53.19 17.95 2.10
CA LYS A 635 -53.50 19.26 2.67
C LYS A 635 -52.53 20.35 2.20
N LYS A 636 -51.77 20.09 1.12
CA LYS A 636 -50.74 20.97 0.55
C LYS A 636 -49.68 21.42 1.58
N LYS A 637 -49.37 20.56 2.55
CA LYS A 637 -48.30 20.78 3.54
C LYS A 637 -47.28 19.64 3.48
N LYS A 638 -46.09 19.90 4.03
CA LYS A 638 -45.07 18.88 4.29
C LYS A 638 -44.94 18.67 5.78
N LEU A 639 -44.62 17.44 6.17
CA LEU A 639 -44.19 17.16 7.53
C LEU A 639 -42.75 17.65 7.68
N THR A 640 -42.56 18.78 8.35
CA THR A 640 -41.23 19.35 8.57
C THR A 640 -40.58 18.76 9.83
N LYS A 641 -39.25 18.91 9.95
CA LYS A 641 -38.50 18.50 11.16
C LYS A 641 -39.10 19.08 12.45
N LYS A 642 -39.56 20.34 12.41
CA LYS A 642 -40.19 21.01 13.56
C LYS A 642 -41.49 20.29 13.98
N ILE A 643 -42.35 19.99 13.02
CA ILE A 643 -43.62 19.28 13.27
C ILE A 643 -43.33 17.86 13.78
N ALA A 644 -42.38 17.15 13.16
CA ALA A 644 -41.98 15.81 13.61
C ALA A 644 -41.45 15.81 15.04
N LYS A 645 -40.60 16.78 15.40
CA LYS A 645 -40.08 16.94 16.78
C LYS A 645 -41.21 17.20 17.78
N GLU A 646 -42.14 18.10 17.49
CA GLU A 646 -43.28 18.37 18.37
C GLU A 646 -44.21 17.15 18.52
N LEU A 647 -44.44 16.40 17.43
CA LEU A 647 -45.24 15.17 17.48
C LEU A 647 -44.58 14.07 18.31
N LEU A 648 -43.26 13.93 18.28
CA LEU A 648 -42.53 12.95 19.07
C LEU A 648 -42.43 13.35 20.55
N ASP A 649 -42.32 14.64 20.83
CA ASP A 649 -42.18 15.19 22.18
C ASP A 649 -43.53 15.23 22.92
N LYS A 650 -44.58 15.75 22.27
CA LYS A 650 -45.87 16.03 22.90
C LYS A 650 -46.99 15.09 22.48
N GLY A 651 -46.80 14.31 21.41
CA GLY A 651 -47.86 13.54 20.76
C GLY A 651 -48.79 14.37 19.87
N TRP A 652 -48.60 15.69 19.77
CA TRP A 652 -49.43 16.59 18.97
C TRP A 652 -48.67 17.85 18.52
N CYS A 653 -49.13 18.50 17.45
CA CYS A 653 -48.58 19.75 16.92
C CYS A 653 -49.70 20.61 16.30
N ARG A 654 -49.73 21.91 16.60
CA ARG A 654 -50.66 22.85 15.93
C ARG A 654 -50.09 23.23 14.57
N VAL A 655 -50.84 22.96 13.50
CA VAL A 655 -50.41 23.26 12.13
C VAL A 655 -51.39 24.21 11.46
N THR A 656 -50.85 25.31 10.94
CA THR A 656 -51.63 26.37 10.32
C THR A 656 -51.62 26.29 8.79
N GLY A 657 -52.69 26.80 8.18
CA GLY A 657 -52.83 26.89 6.73
C GLY A 657 -52.92 25.55 5.99
N LEU A 658 -53.58 24.56 6.58
CA LEU A 658 -53.92 23.29 5.92
C LEU A 658 -55.00 23.54 4.85
N TYR A 659 -54.86 22.93 3.68
CA TYR A 659 -55.83 23.06 2.59
C TYR A 659 -56.88 21.95 2.62
N THR A 660 -58.15 22.26 2.34
CA THR A 660 -59.21 21.26 2.09
C THR A 660 -59.80 21.40 0.68
N PRO A 661 -59.85 20.33 -0.12
CA PRO A 661 -60.48 20.38 -1.44
C PRO A 661 -62.02 20.33 -1.38
N LYS A 662 -62.61 19.86 -0.26
CA LYS A 662 -64.08 19.75 -0.09
C LYS A 662 -64.77 21.12 0.02
N LYS A 663 -64.05 22.10 0.59
CA LYS A 663 -64.42 23.52 0.66
C LYS A 663 -63.12 24.28 0.44
N PRO A 664 -62.82 24.82 -0.76
CA PRO A 664 -61.52 25.40 -1.08
C PRO A 664 -61.12 26.56 -0.17
N GLN A 665 -60.57 26.26 0.99
CA GLN A 665 -60.16 27.21 2.02
C GLN A 665 -58.96 26.66 2.81
N LEU A 666 -58.28 27.57 3.51
CA LEU A 666 -57.26 27.24 4.48
C LEU A 666 -57.87 27.14 5.87
N TYR A 667 -57.34 26.24 6.70
CA TYR A 667 -57.74 26.09 8.09
C TYR A 667 -56.53 25.71 8.96
N ASP A 668 -56.68 25.93 10.26
CA ASP A 668 -55.71 25.52 11.26
C ASP A 668 -56.28 24.33 12.03
N ALA A 669 -55.42 23.38 12.40
CA ALA A 669 -55.82 22.23 13.19
C ALA A 669 -54.69 21.77 14.12
N VAL A 670 -55.07 21.12 15.22
CA VAL A 670 -54.15 20.34 16.03
C VAL A 670 -54.05 18.95 15.40
N ILE A 671 -52.83 18.55 15.04
CA ILE A 671 -52.55 17.22 14.49
C ILE A 671 -51.99 16.37 15.62
N ARG A 672 -52.65 15.25 15.92
CA ARG A 672 -52.17 14.26 16.89
C ARG A 672 -51.56 13.06 16.19
N LEU A 673 -50.49 12.53 16.78
CA LEU A 673 -49.91 11.26 16.38
C LEU A 673 -50.85 10.13 16.80
N ASP A 674 -51.28 9.30 15.86
CA ASP A 674 -52.21 8.19 16.09
C ASP A 674 -51.57 6.88 15.59
N ASP A 675 -50.41 6.54 16.17
CA ASP A 675 -49.60 5.42 15.73
C ASP A 675 -50.07 4.11 16.38
N SER A 676 -50.78 3.27 15.62
CA SER A 676 -51.28 1.96 16.07
C SER A 676 -50.29 0.80 15.85
N GLY A 677 -49.03 1.10 15.52
CA GLY A 677 -47.99 0.08 15.27
C GLY A 677 -48.02 -0.54 13.87
N GLY A 678 -48.90 -0.08 12.97
CA GLY A 678 -48.98 -0.56 11.59
C GLY A 678 -47.81 -0.15 10.69
N LYS A 679 -47.86 -0.54 9.41
CA LYS A 679 -46.81 -0.22 8.40
C LYS A 679 -46.61 1.29 8.20
N TYR A 680 -47.66 2.09 8.37
CA TYR A 680 -47.62 3.54 8.22
C TYR A 680 -48.10 4.22 9.50
N VAL A 681 -47.46 5.33 9.84
CA VAL A 681 -47.87 6.19 10.96
C VAL A 681 -49.09 7.02 10.55
N SER A 682 -50.14 6.99 11.37
CA SER A 682 -51.38 7.73 11.13
C SER A 682 -51.47 8.98 12.00
N PHE A 683 -52.36 9.90 11.60
CA PHE A 683 -52.57 11.17 12.29
C PHE A 683 -54.06 11.47 12.40
N LYS A 684 -54.46 12.08 13.52
CA LYS A 684 -55.82 12.61 13.76
C LYS A 684 -55.79 14.13 13.75
N MET A 685 -56.86 14.76 13.26
CA MET A 685 -57.05 16.21 13.33
C MET A 685 -58.09 16.53 14.40
N GLU A 686 -57.75 17.48 15.25
CA GLU A 686 -58.62 18.11 16.22
C GLU A 686 -58.75 19.59 15.88
N PHE A 687 -59.95 20.13 16.00
CA PHE A 687 -60.24 21.53 15.78
C PHE A 687 -60.65 22.12 17.11
N ASP A 688 -60.13 23.30 17.45
CA ASP A 688 -60.66 24.08 18.55
C ASP A 688 -62.14 24.36 18.24
N ARG A 689 -63.05 23.93 19.12
CA ARG A 689 -64.49 24.16 18.95
C ARG A 689 -64.86 25.61 19.16
#